data_AF-J0NVP9-F1
#
_entry.id   AF-J0NVP9-F1
#
_cell.length_a   1.000
_cell.length_b   1.000
_cell.length_c   1.000
_cell.angle_alpha   90.00
_cell.angle_beta   90.00
_cell.angle_gamma   90.00
#
_symmetry.space_group_name_H-M   'P 1'
#
loop_
_entity.id
_entity.type
_entity.pdbx_description
1 polymer ?
#
loop_
_entity_poly.entity_id
_entity_poly.type
_entity_poly.pdbx_seq_one_letter_code
_entity_poly.pdbx_strand_id
1 'polypeptide(L)'
;MPRGALAIALTGALIGGAAFAAPAQALPGGRDQAAAPASSSPASSALKPAVGATTNEDGFEIDANGVLLRYTGSASDVRIPGKVTAIADEAMRGTTAERITVPSTVRTIGDRAFADARQLKTLVFEDTADHPSQLTALGAEVALNTLALMEITVPAKTASLGEGAFASSGITRLSLPDSLTSLPARMAQGTGLLEEVVVGDGVTEIGDSAFRSARELRGLGVRQADGSAAAGFPFSLVTIGRDAFTESGLRSIDLPASVRSVGYGAFAETPNLAHVGLNEGLASIGEFAFNNTGISELAIPDSVTTVGGSAFGGNGSLTRVHIGRGVAAGQLSTVFAGSPQLGAFTADPANASYEAVDGVLYSKDHTGLVAYPAAKGSGGTYTVLDGTTRIEPSALFGAALTGIVLPDSLRSIGNKAFSGSDLESVVLPKGFQTLEESAFWAMPSLARVDLGGTKTIGEEAFFASRALRTVDFRADLGRLTAIGSYAFAETGLVSAALPDSVASLGDQAFARSPELKDAHLGSGLTEVGARVFTGSTALASLSLAPSNPVLSLDGSVLYQQRDDGCHLVYAAVAAPTPAYSVRPGTAQIDEAAFKGNPTLREVVVPEGVKAIGAEAFAEIPELTDVALPDSLEEVADVFAGTRVETIEFGARTRTIGEAAFTGALPIRMIVRGGKDGSFTSPEETTPRYAASAFFGEGLKRIAYTHGNFPQTLVLPSTVEELVLTTGALK
;
A
#
# COMPACT_ATOMS: atom_id res chain seq x y z
N MET A 1 33.28 41.86 -26.61
CA MET A 1 31.90 42.27 -26.23
C MET A 1 31.06 42.14 -27.48
N PRO A 2 29.99 41.33 -27.42
CA PRO A 2 28.73 41.76 -26.81
C PRO A 2 28.52 41.08 -25.45
N ARG A 3 27.88 41.80 -24.53
CA ARG A 3 27.49 41.33 -23.19
C ARG A 3 26.12 40.66 -23.32
N GLY A 4 26.09 39.33 -23.35
CA GLY A 4 24.88 38.59 -22.99
C GLY A 4 24.66 38.74 -21.49
N ALA A 5 23.45 39.13 -21.09
CA ALA A 5 23.10 39.32 -19.69
C ALA A 5 23.10 37.97 -18.98
N LEU A 6 24.13 37.69 -18.20
CA LEU A 6 24.16 36.57 -17.26
C LEU A 6 23.13 36.87 -16.16
N ALA A 7 22.04 36.11 -16.09
CA ALA A 7 21.07 36.21 -15.01
C ALA A 7 21.66 35.52 -13.77
N ILE A 8 22.24 36.31 -12.86
CA ILE A 8 22.67 35.84 -11.53
C ILE A 8 21.48 35.99 -10.58
N ALA A 9 20.81 34.90 -10.25
CA ALA A 9 19.75 34.89 -9.25
C ALA A 9 20.34 34.58 -7.87
N LEU A 10 20.62 35.63 -7.08
CA LEU A 10 20.80 35.51 -5.62
C LEU A 10 19.41 35.52 -4.98
N THR A 11 18.98 34.39 -4.42
CA THR A 11 17.74 34.30 -3.66
C THR A 11 18.07 34.03 -2.19
N GLY A 12 17.78 35.01 -1.34
CA GLY A 12 17.86 34.87 0.12
C GLY A 12 16.67 34.05 0.62
N ALA A 13 16.96 32.96 1.32
CA ALA A 13 15.96 32.05 1.87
C ALA A 13 15.26 32.64 3.11
N LEU A 14 13.95 32.41 3.20
CA LEU A 14 13.22 32.28 4.46
C LEU A 14 12.59 30.87 4.44
N ILE A 15 12.93 30.12 5.48
CA ILE A 15 12.76 28.67 5.65
C ILE A 15 11.29 28.32 5.94
N GLY A 16 10.85 27.17 5.42
CA GLY A 16 9.71 26.40 5.90
C GLY A 16 9.72 25.02 5.25
N GLY A 17 10.24 24.01 5.96
CA GLY A 17 10.63 22.73 5.39
C GLY A 17 9.53 21.67 5.28
N ALA A 18 9.99 20.59 4.65
CA ALA A 18 9.61 19.18 4.75
C ALA A 18 8.73 18.58 3.63
N ALA A 19 9.39 17.59 2.99
CA ALA A 19 8.90 16.27 2.57
C ALA A 19 8.72 16.06 1.05
N PHE A 20 9.69 15.29 0.54
CA PHE A 20 9.69 14.58 -0.72
C PHE A 20 8.48 13.64 -0.87
N ALA A 21 7.87 13.66 -2.05
CA ALA A 21 7.22 12.50 -2.65
C ALA A 21 7.48 12.53 -4.16
N ALA A 22 7.95 11.40 -4.68
CA ALA A 22 8.27 11.15 -6.09
C ALA A 22 7.01 11.15 -6.99
N PRO A 23 7.16 11.39 -8.30
CA PRO A 23 6.06 11.27 -9.25
C PRO A 23 5.84 9.82 -9.71
N ALA A 24 4.58 9.41 -9.67
CA ALA A 24 3.95 8.42 -10.55
C ALA A 24 4.04 8.89 -12.03
N GLN A 25 3.92 8.12 -13.11
CA GLN A 25 3.58 6.73 -13.42
C GLN A 25 3.69 6.62 -14.96
N ALA A 26 3.85 5.41 -15.49
CA ALA A 26 3.01 4.96 -16.62
C ALA A 26 3.12 3.43 -16.82
N LEU A 27 2.17 2.69 -16.25
CA LEU A 27 1.65 1.46 -16.83
C LEU A 27 0.12 1.65 -17.00
N PRO A 28 -0.51 1.06 -18.03
CA PRO A 28 -1.90 1.31 -18.35
C PRO A 28 -2.86 0.33 -17.67
N GLY A 29 -3.92 0.90 -17.07
CA GLY A 29 -5.31 0.48 -17.30
C GLY A 29 -5.91 -0.62 -16.40
N GLY A 30 -6.85 -0.23 -15.51
CA GLY A 30 -7.89 -1.17 -15.07
C GLY A 30 -8.62 -0.96 -13.73
N ARG A 31 -9.26 0.22 -13.52
CA ARG A 31 -10.53 0.45 -12.77
C ARG A 31 -10.57 0.39 -11.22
N ASP A 32 -10.75 1.61 -10.69
CA ASP A 32 -11.77 2.07 -9.72
C ASP A 32 -11.70 1.62 -8.25
N GLN A 33 -10.71 2.14 -7.54
CA GLN A 33 -10.78 2.41 -6.09
C GLN A 33 -10.91 3.92 -5.86
N ALA A 34 -12.06 4.36 -5.33
CA ALA A 34 -12.23 5.72 -4.82
C ALA A 34 -11.62 5.83 -3.42
N ALA A 35 -10.47 6.49 -3.32
CA ALA A 35 -9.85 6.90 -2.07
C ALA A 35 -10.48 8.22 -1.59
N ALA A 36 -10.77 8.31 -0.29
CA ALA A 36 -11.24 9.50 0.41
C ALA A 36 -10.23 10.66 0.28
N PRO A 37 -10.67 11.92 0.08
CA PRO A 37 -9.74 13.03 -0.02
C PRO A 37 -9.25 13.49 1.36
N ALA A 38 -7.95 13.73 1.45
CA ALA A 38 -7.32 14.48 2.53
C ALA A 38 -7.82 15.92 2.54
N SER A 39 -8.06 16.43 3.75
CA SER A 39 -8.47 17.79 4.05
C SER A 39 -7.43 18.83 3.59
N SER A 40 -7.73 19.54 2.51
CA SER A 40 -7.15 20.87 2.25
C SER A 40 -8.22 21.92 2.51
N SER A 41 -8.12 22.63 3.63
CA SER A 41 -8.89 23.86 3.88
C SER A 41 -8.56 24.91 2.82
N PRO A 42 -9.54 25.49 2.12
CA PRO A 42 -9.42 26.88 1.71
C PRO A 42 -9.74 27.77 2.91
N ALA A 43 -8.97 28.84 3.06
CA ALA A 43 -9.27 29.94 3.97
C ALA A 43 -10.71 30.46 3.75
N SER A 44 -11.32 30.97 4.81
CA SER A 44 -12.65 31.59 4.80
C SER A 44 -12.76 32.66 3.71
N SER A 45 -13.37 32.32 2.57
CA SER A 45 -13.89 33.35 1.67
C SER A 45 -15.19 33.84 2.29
N ALA A 46 -15.19 35.04 2.85
CA ALA A 46 -16.41 35.72 3.24
C ALA A 46 -17.33 35.82 2.01
N LEU A 47 -18.41 35.02 1.99
CA LEU A 47 -19.49 35.20 1.02
C LEU A 47 -20.05 36.62 1.19
N LYS A 48 -20.13 37.35 0.08
CA LYS A 48 -20.74 38.68 0.02
C LYS A 48 -22.18 38.60 0.56
N PRO A 49 -22.66 39.57 1.37
CA PRO A 49 -24.03 39.56 1.89
C PRO A 49 -25.03 39.53 0.73
N ALA A 50 -26.04 38.66 0.84
CA ALA A 50 -27.11 38.57 -0.14
C ALA A 50 -27.90 39.89 -0.16
N VAL A 51 -28.21 40.38 -1.35
CA VAL A 51 -28.96 41.63 -1.53
C VAL A 51 -30.34 41.50 -0.89
N GLY A 52 -30.58 42.22 0.21
CA GLY A 52 -31.87 42.26 0.93
C GLY A 52 -31.93 41.52 2.27
N ALA A 53 -30.85 40.90 2.73
CA ALA A 53 -30.78 40.30 4.07
C ALA A 53 -30.57 41.37 5.17
N THR A 54 -31.26 41.23 6.30
CA THR A 54 -31.07 42.11 7.47
C THR A 54 -30.43 41.29 8.60
N THR A 55 -29.29 41.75 9.12
CA THR A 55 -28.68 41.19 10.33
C THR A 55 -29.28 41.90 11.54
N ASN A 56 -29.86 41.14 12.48
CA ASN A 56 -30.38 41.71 13.73
C ASN A 56 -29.27 41.90 14.78
N GLU A 57 -29.61 42.57 15.89
CA GLU A 57 -28.67 42.85 17.00
C GLU A 57 -28.09 41.57 17.65
N ASP A 58 -28.81 40.46 17.54
CA ASP A 58 -28.39 39.14 18.05
C ASP A 58 -27.49 38.36 17.08
N GLY A 59 -27.17 38.93 15.92
CA GLY A 59 -26.24 38.36 14.93
C GLY A 59 -26.85 37.36 13.95
N PHE A 60 -28.17 37.28 13.80
CA PHE A 60 -28.85 36.46 12.79
C PHE A 60 -29.07 37.24 11.50
N GLU A 61 -28.61 36.71 10.38
CA GLU A 61 -28.88 37.20 9.03
C GLU A 61 -29.99 36.33 8.40
N ILE A 62 -31.20 36.89 8.30
CA ILE A 62 -32.39 36.16 7.81
C ILE A 62 -32.96 36.87 6.58
N ASP A 63 -33.27 36.11 5.53
CA ASP A 63 -33.87 36.63 4.31
C ASP A 63 -35.40 36.88 4.42
N ALA A 64 -36.00 37.44 3.38
CA ALA A 64 -37.44 37.74 3.35
C ALA A 64 -38.34 36.49 3.38
N ASN A 65 -37.79 35.30 3.09
CA ASN A 65 -38.50 34.02 3.08
C ASN A 65 -38.37 33.27 4.42
N GLY A 66 -37.62 33.82 5.38
CA GLY A 66 -37.36 33.19 6.67
C GLY A 66 -36.19 32.20 6.65
N VAL A 67 -35.28 32.28 5.69
CA VAL A 67 -34.07 31.46 5.66
C VAL A 67 -32.97 32.12 6.50
N LEU A 68 -32.44 31.39 7.48
CA LEU A 68 -31.23 31.80 8.21
C LEU A 68 -30.02 31.57 7.32
N LEU A 69 -29.45 32.65 6.77
CA LEU A 69 -28.30 32.61 5.87
C LEU A 69 -26.99 32.51 6.63
N ARG A 70 -26.89 33.17 7.79
CA ARG A 70 -25.65 33.25 8.59
C ARG A 70 -25.91 33.66 10.04
N TYR A 71 -25.12 33.14 10.96
CA TYR A 71 -25.05 33.57 12.35
C TYR A 71 -23.65 34.09 12.68
N THR A 72 -23.57 35.33 13.17
CA THR A 72 -22.31 35.99 13.60
C THR A 72 -22.26 36.31 15.08
N GLY A 73 -23.27 35.91 15.84
CA GLY A 73 -23.30 36.14 17.27
C GLY A 73 -22.29 35.27 18.02
N SER A 74 -22.07 35.63 19.29
CA SER A 74 -21.13 34.95 20.20
C SER A 74 -21.82 34.43 21.47
N ALA A 75 -23.16 34.37 21.47
CA ALA A 75 -23.91 33.90 22.62
C ALA A 75 -23.64 32.41 22.88
N SER A 76 -23.55 32.02 24.15
CA SER A 76 -23.38 30.62 24.56
C SER A 76 -24.67 29.80 24.43
N ASP A 77 -25.84 30.42 24.59
CA ASP A 77 -27.17 29.82 24.38
C ASP A 77 -27.88 30.56 23.25
N VAL A 78 -27.96 29.93 22.08
CA VAL A 78 -28.52 30.51 20.86
C VAL A 78 -29.91 29.93 20.62
N ARG A 79 -30.93 30.79 20.64
CA ARG A 79 -32.31 30.45 20.23
C ARG A 79 -32.57 31.02 18.85
N ILE A 80 -32.70 30.15 17.85
CA ILE A 80 -33.01 30.58 16.48
C ILE A 80 -34.41 31.19 16.45
N PRO A 81 -34.63 32.39 15.85
CA PRO A 81 -35.92 33.06 15.89
C PRO A 81 -37.06 32.22 15.26
N GLY A 82 -38.24 32.19 15.90
CA GLY A 82 -39.39 31.40 15.43
C GLY A 82 -39.99 31.79 14.07
N LYS A 83 -39.49 32.85 13.43
CA LYS A 83 -39.81 33.18 12.03
C LYS A 83 -38.97 32.40 11.02
N VAL A 84 -37.94 31.69 11.47
CA VAL A 84 -37.03 30.93 10.61
C VAL A 84 -37.72 29.65 10.14
N THR A 85 -37.74 29.45 8.83
CA THR A 85 -38.37 28.30 8.15
C THR A 85 -37.33 27.36 7.55
N ALA A 86 -36.10 27.81 7.34
CA ALA A 86 -34.97 27.00 6.89
C ALA A 86 -33.63 27.55 7.41
N ILE A 87 -32.64 26.69 7.57
CA ILE A 87 -31.24 27.07 7.86
C ILE A 87 -30.42 26.76 6.62
N ALA A 88 -29.69 27.74 6.09
CA ALA A 88 -28.88 27.57 4.89
C ALA A 88 -27.59 26.78 5.19
N ASP A 89 -26.89 26.38 4.11
CA ASP A 89 -25.59 25.72 4.19
C ASP A 89 -24.59 26.59 4.96
N GLU A 90 -23.81 25.95 5.83
CA GLU A 90 -22.79 26.58 6.68
C GLU A 90 -23.28 27.75 7.56
N ALA A 91 -24.60 27.97 7.70
CA ALA A 91 -25.14 29.18 8.32
C ALA A 91 -24.66 29.41 9.76
N MET A 92 -24.37 28.34 10.51
CA MET A 92 -23.83 28.39 11.87
C MET A 92 -22.52 27.62 12.01
N ARG A 93 -21.78 27.43 10.90
CA ARG A 93 -20.50 26.71 10.90
C ARG A 93 -19.47 27.42 11.78
N GLY A 94 -18.76 26.65 12.61
CA GLY A 94 -17.70 27.16 13.49
C GLY A 94 -18.20 28.03 14.65
N THR A 95 -19.50 28.05 14.93
CA THR A 95 -20.05 28.82 16.05
C THR A 95 -19.45 28.36 17.38
N THR A 96 -19.30 29.32 18.31
CA THR A 96 -18.84 29.08 19.68
C THR A 96 -19.99 28.82 20.66
N ALA A 97 -21.23 28.72 20.16
CA ALA A 97 -22.39 28.42 21.00
C ALA A 97 -22.24 27.07 21.68
N GLU A 98 -22.61 26.99 22.96
CA GLU A 98 -22.66 25.73 23.71
C GLU A 98 -24.02 25.04 23.59
N ARG A 99 -25.09 25.81 23.38
CA ARG A 99 -26.45 25.32 23.14
C ARG A 99 -27.06 26.04 21.94
N ILE A 100 -27.72 25.27 21.07
CA ILE A 100 -28.55 25.79 19.98
C ILE A 100 -29.95 25.20 20.11
N THR A 101 -30.97 26.06 20.05
CA THR A 101 -32.38 25.67 19.97
C THR A 101 -32.95 26.03 18.61
N VAL A 102 -33.39 25.01 17.86
CA VAL A 102 -34.03 25.12 16.55
C VAL A 102 -35.56 25.15 16.75
N PRO A 103 -36.28 26.21 16.32
CA PRO A 103 -37.72 26.30 16.52
C PRO A 103 -38.49 25.32 15.62
N SER A 104 -39.69 24.96 16.05
CA SER A 104 -40.58 24.00 15.39
C SER A 104 -40.93 24.37 13.96
N THR A 105 -40.81 25.65 13.58
CA THR A 105 -41.08 26.18 12.24
C THR A 105 -40.06 25.80 11.17
N VAL A 106 -38.86 25.36 11.55
CA VAL A 106 -37.81 24.98 10.60
C VAL A 106 -38.17 23.69 9.88
N ARG A 107 -38.14 23.73 8.55
CA ARG A 107 -38.44 22.60 7.65
C ARG A 107 -37.20 21.90 7.14
N THR A 108 -36.13 22.65 6.87
CA THR A 108 -34.89 22.12 6.29
C THR A 108 -33.67 22.77 6.93
N ILE A 109 -32.61 21.99 7.10
CA ILE A 109 -31.29 22.46 7.52
C ILE A 109 -30.30 22.04 6.46
N GLY A 110 -29.55 23.00 5.92
CA GLY A 110 -28.59 22.82 4.85
C GLY A 110 -27.31 22.12 5.27
N ASP A 111 -26.43 21.92 4.30
CA ASP A 111 -25.18 21.19 4.45
C ASP A 111 -24.23 21.93 5.40
N ARG A 112 -23.57 21.19 6.29
CA ARG A 112 -22.57 21.72 7.23
C ARG A 112 -23.08 22.88 8.10
N ALA A 113 -24.40 22.99 8.29
CA ALA A 113 -25.01 24.13 9.00
C ALA A 113 -24.46 24.34 10.41
N PHE A 114 -24.12 23.27 11.15
CA PHE A 114 -23.48 23.32 12.47
C PHE A 114 -22.08 22.70 12.49
N ALA A 115 -21.46 22.50 11.33
CA ALA A 115 -20.13 21.90 11.25
C ALA A 115 -19.09 22.73 12.02
N ASP A 116 -18.04 22.08 12.53
CA ASP A 116 -16.95 22.70 13.28
C ASP A 116 -17.36 23.50 14.53
N ALA A 117 -18.61 23.37 14.99
CA ALA A 117 -19.08 23.96 16.25
C ALA A 117 -18.52 23.16 17.45
N ARG A 118 -17.22 23.26 17.67
CA ARG A 118 -16.47 22.41 18.63
C ARG A 118 -16.84 22.60 20.10
N GLN A 119 -17.55 23.69 20.42
CA GLN A 119 -18.05 23.96 21.78
C GLN A 119 -19.54 23.58 21.95
N LEU A 120 -20.23 23.19 20.88
CA LEU A 120 -21.66 22.87 20.92
C LEU A 120 -21.86 21.57 21.70
N LYS A 121 -22.47 21.69 22.88
CA LYS A 121 -22.79 20.56 23.77
C LYS A 121 -24.18 20.01 23.53
N THR A 122 -25.09 20.86 23.08
CA THR A 122 -26.52 20.55 23.03
C THR A 122 -27.19 21.20 21.82
N LEU A 123 -27.74 20.38 20.93
CA LEU A 123 -28.59 20.80 19.82
C LEU A 123 -30.02 20.32 20.09
N VAL A 124 -30.94 21.24 20.33
CA VAL A 124 -32.35 20.94 20.66
C VAL A 124 -33.24 21.34 19.50
N PHE A 125 -34.09 20.42 19.07
CA PHE A 125 -35.21 20.71 18.19
C PHE A 125 -36.47 20.87 19.04
N GLU A 126 -37.18 21.98 18.86
CA GLU A 126 -38.51 22.14 19.47
C GLU A 126 -39.48 21.16 18.80
N ASP A 127 -39.93 20.16 19.58
CA ASP A 127 -40.90 19.15 19.15
C ASP A 127 -41.81 18.80 20.34
N THR A 128 -42.83 19.63 20.56
CA THR A 128 -43.81 19.46 21.65
C THR A 128 -45.21 19.21 21.08
N ALA A 129 -46.15 18.75 21.90
CA ALA A 129 -47.53 18.54 21.46
C ALA A 129 -48.19 19.83 20.92
N ASP A 130 -47.86 20.98 21.51
CA ASP A 130 -48.37 22.30 21.10
C ASP A 130 -47.58 22.90 19.93
N HIS A 131 -46.28 22.57 19.84
CA HIS A 131 -45.37 23.04 18.78
C HIS A 131 -44.63 21.85 18.16
N PRO A 132 -45.30 21.05 17.33
CA PRO A 132 -44.68 19.88 16.71
C PRO A 132 -43.69 20.34 15.65
N SER A 133 -42.51 19.70 15.62
CA SER A 133 -41.48 20.01 14.63
C SER A 133 -42.02 19.84 13.20
N GLN A 134 -41.59 20.73 12.31
CA GLN A 134 -41.86 20.66 10.87
C GLN A 134 -40.63 20.22 10.07
N LEU A 135 -39.56 19.78 10.74
CA LEU A 135 -38.31 19.37 10.11
C LEU A 135 -38.52 18.12 9.26
N THR A 136 -38.18 18.22 7.98
CA THR A 136 -38.29 17.12 7.01
C THR A 136 -36.93 16.61 6.53
N ALA A 137 -35.88 17.42 6.61
CA ALA A 137 -34.55 17.05 6.11
C ALA A 137 -33.39 17.73 6.87
N LEU A 138 -32.32 16.98 7.09
CA LEU A 138 -31.00 17.46 7.50
C LEU A 138 -30.00 17.24 6.36
N GLY A 139 -29.22 18.27 6.02
CA GLY A 139 -28.19 18.24 4.98
C GLY A 139 -26.98 17.38 5.33
N ALA A 140 -26.07 17.26 4.37
CA ALA A 140 -24.82 16.54 4.52
C ALA A 140 -23.92 17.21 5.57
N GLU A 141 -23.21 16.40 6.36
CA GLU A 141 -22.21 16.87 7.31
C GLU A 141 -22.73 17.92 8.31
N VAL A 142 -24.05 17.91 8.58
CA VAL A 142 -24.76 18.98 9.31
C VAL A 142 -24.15 19.31 10.67
N ALA A 143 -23.60 18.31 11.37
CA ALA A 143 -22.91 18.45 12.65
C ALA A 143 -21.48 17.85 12.60
N LEU A 144 -20.82 17.90 11.44
CA LEU A 144 -19.44 17.41 11.30
C LEU A 144 -18.50 18.10 12.30
N ASN A 145 -17.59 17.33 12.92
CA ASN A 145 -16.55 17.87 13.81
C ASN A 145 -17.11 18.61 15.04
N THR A 146 -18.27 18.18 15.55
CA THR A 146 -18.91 18.73 16.76
C THR A 146 -18.52 17.92 17.99
N LEU A 147 -17.25 18.04 18.39
CA LEU A 147 -16.61 17.18 19.39
C LEU A 147 -17.21 17.24 20.81
N ALA A 148 -17.93 18.31 21.15
CA ALA A 148 -18.58 18.48 22.44
C ALA A 148 -20.05 18.02 22.47
N LEU A 149 -20.64 17.72 21.31
CA LEU A 149 -22.07 17.41 21.18
C LEU A 149 -22.33 16.00 21.72
N MET A 150 -22.98 15.89 22.86
CA MET A 150 -23.10 14.59 23.57
C MET A 150 -24.30 13.76 23.11
N GLU A 151 -25.44 14.40 22.84
CA GLU A 151 -26.68 13.68 22.52
C GLU A 151 -27.47 14.44 21.46
N ILE A 152 -28.20 13.68 20.65
CA ILE A 152 -29.12 14.24 19.67
C ILE A 152 -30.32 13.32 19.46
N THR A 153 -31.50 13.94 19.46
CA THR A 153 -32.76 13.32 19.06
C THR A 153 -33.26 14.04 17.82
N VAL A 154 -33.33 13.33 16.70
CA VAL A 154 -33.80 13.88 15.44
C VAL A 154 -35.35 13.81 15.40
N PRO A 155 -36.06 14.92 15.11
CA PRO A 155 -37.52 14.97 15.11
C PRO A 155 -38.20 13.94 14.21
N ALA A 156 -39.37 13.44 14.65
CA ALA A 156 -40.07 12.30 14.07
C ALA A 156 -40.48 12.45 12.59
N LYS A 157 -40.65 13.69 12.09
CA LYS A 157 -41.00 13.97 10.69
C LYS A 157 -39.80 14.04 9.74
N THR A 158 -38.58 13.91 10.25
CA THR A 158 -37.36 14.03 9.44
C THR A 158 -37.24 12.78 8.56
N ALA A 159 -37.58 12.92 7.29
CA ALA A 159 -37.61 11.83 6.31
C ALA A 159 -36.26 11.60 5.61
N SER A 160 -35.31 12.53 5.73
CA SER A 160 -34.01 12.46 5.07
C SER A 160 -32.87 12.98 5.96
N LEU A 161 -31.74 12.28 5.90
CA LEU A 161 -30.46 12.64 6.50
C LEU A 161 -29.38 12.63 5.41
N GLY A 162 -28.59 13.70 5.33
CA GLY A 162 -27.46 13.77 4.42
C GLY A 162 -26.28 12.89 4.84
N GLU A 163 -25.41 12.61 3.87
CA GLU A 163 -24.14 11.90 4.10
C GLU A 163 -23.33 12.58 5.21
N GLY A 164 -22.76 11.80 6.11
CA GLY A 164 -21.86 12.35 7.14
C GLY A 164 -22.53 13.23 8.19
N ALA A 165 -23.87 13.25 8.29
CA ALA A 165 -24.64 14.19 9.13
C ALA A 165 -24.07 14.39 10.55
N PHE A 166 -23.56 13.32 11.17
CA PHE A 166 -23.01 13.30 12.53
C PHE A 166 -21.56 12.80 12.58
N ALA A 167 -20.84 12.85 11.47
CA ALA A 167 -19.45 12.38 11.41
C ALA A 167 -18.53 13.18 12.33
N SER A 168 -17.55 12.50 12.93
CA SER A 168 -16.54 13.07 13.83
C SER A 168 -17.14 13.93 14.94
N SER A 169 -18.23 13.46 15.54
CA SER A 169 -18.93 14.16 16.64
C SER A 169 -18.62 13.53 17.99
N GLY A 170 -18.93 14.25 19.08
CA GLY A 170 -18.82 13.76 20.46
C GLY A 170 -20.01 12.92 20.94
N ILE A 171 -20.89 12.50 20.03
CA ILE A 171 -22.21 11.95 20.36
C ILE A 171 -22.04 10.57 21.00
N THR A 172 -22.69 10.37 22.15
CA THR A 172 -22.78 9.08 22.84
C THR A 172 -24.12 8.38 22.57
N ARG A 173 -25.21 9.14 22.40
CA ARG A 173 -26.54 8.62 22.06
C ARG A 173 -27.17 9.36 20.88
N LEU A 174 -27.60 8.59 19.88
CA LEU A 174 -28.26 9.08 18.67
C LEU A 174 -29.64 8.43 18.51
N SER A 175 -30.72 9.21 18.60
CA SER A 175 -32.08 8.73 18.33
C SER A 175 -32.56 9.25 16.98
N LEU A 176 -32.80 8.35 16.04
CA LEU A 176 -33.25 8.63 14.67
C LEU A 176 -34.76 8.39 14.52
N PRO A 177 -35.46 9.10 13.61
CA PRO A 177 -36.91 8.98 13.45
C PRO A 177 -37.31 7.71 12.68
N ASP A 178 -38.52 7.22 12.94
CA ASP A 178 -39.07 6.00 12.31
C ASP A 178 -39.36 6.17 10.80
N SER A 179 -39.40 7.42 10.31
CA SER A 179 -39.61 7.72 8.89
C SER A 179 -38.43 7.38 7.99
N LEU A 180 -37.25 7.09 8.54
CA LEU A 180 -36.08 6.73 7.74
C LEU A 180 -36.22 5.32 7.17
N THR A 181 -35.93 5.20 5.88
CA THR A 181 -35.88 3.94 5.15
C THR A 181 -34.44 3.44 4.92
N SER A 182 -33.45 4.30 5.15
CA SER A 182 -32.02 4.01 5.03
C SER A 182 -31.20 4.89 5.97
N LEU A 183 -30.05 4.39 6.42
CA LEU A 183 -29.03 5.20 7.09
C LEU A 183 -27.99 5.64 6.05
N PRO A 184 -27.70 6.94 5.91
CA PRO A 184 -26.83 7.43 4.85
C PRO A 184 -25.36 7.02 5.07
N ALA A 185 -24.56 7.10 4.01
CA ALA A 185 -23.13 6.88 4.10
C ALA A 185 -22.48 7.84 5.11
N ARG A 186 -21.44 7.35 5.79
CA ARG A 186 -20.61 8.09 6.75
C ARG A 186 -21.36 8.75 7.92
N MET A 187 -22.65 8.42 8.12
CA MET A 187 -23.58 9.11 9.04
C MET A 187 -22.95 9.48 10.38
N ALA A 188 -22.26 8.55 11.04
CA ALA A 188 -21.54 8.72 12.30
C ALA A 188 -20.10 8.23 12.20
N GLN A 189 -19.46 8.38 11.04
CA GLN A 189 -18.06 8.00 10.83
C GLN A 189 -17.15 8.78 11.79
N GLY A 190 -16.25 8.10 12.49
CA GLY A 190 -15.29 8.72 13.40
C GLY A 190 -15.91 9.22 14.71
N THR A 191 -17.18 8.91 14.96
CA THR A 191 -17.87 9.23 16.23
C THR A 191 -17.52 8.16 17.26
N GLY A 192 -16.28 8.21 17.75
CA GLY A 192 -15.67 7.14 18.55
C GLY A 192 -16.32 6.89 19.91
N LEU A 193 -17.05 7.87 20.45
CA LEU A 193 -17.75 7.79 21.74
C LEU A 193 -19.20 7.30 21.62
N LEU A 194 -19.67 6.97 20.41
CA LEU A 194 -21.05 6.56 20.17
C LEU A 194 -21.33 5.20 20.83
N GLU A 195 -22.21 5.18 21.83
CA GLU A 195 -22.55 3.97 22.59
C GLU A 195 -23.85 3.33 22.06
N GLU A 196 -24.83 4.15 21.68
CA GLU A 196 -26.17 3.72 21.31
C GLU A 196 -26.71 4.52 20.12
N VAL A 197 -27.35 3.80 19.19
CA VAL A 197 -28.10 4.37 18.07
C VAL A 197 -29.47 3.71 18.04
N VAL A 198 -30.53 4.51 18.16
CA VAL A 198 -31.92 4.02 18.07
C VAL A 198 -32.50 4.35 16.70
N VAL A 199 -32.99 3.32 16.00
CA VAL A 199 -33.55 3.41 14.65
C VAL A 199 -34.95 2.80 14.58
N GLY A 200 -35.73 3.17 13.56
CA GLY A 200 -37.00 2.51 13.26
C GLY A 200 -36.81 1.20 12.50
N ASP A 201 -37.80 0.32 12.58
CA ASP A 201 -37.77 -1.00 11.93
C ASP A 201 -37.91 -0.94 10.39
N GLY A 202 -38.31 0.21 9.85
CA GLY A 202 -38.44 0.45 8.41
C GLY A 202 -37.12 0.67 7.66
N VAL A 203 -35.98 0.67 8.36
CA VAL A 203 -34.65 0.82 7.75
C VAL A 203 -34.28 -0.44 6.99
N THR A 204 -34.06 -0.29 5.68
CA THR A 204 -33.72 -1.37 4.73
C THR A 204 -32.24 -1.41 4.36
N GLU A 205 -31.51 -0.32 4.61
CA GLU A 205 -30.11 -0.19 4.23
C GLU A 205 -29.30 0.59 5.27
N ILE A 206 -28.10 0.09 5.55
CA ILE A 206 -27.05 0.81 6.28
C ILE A 206 -25.97 1.19 5.28
N GLY A 207 -25.80 2.49 5.02
CA GLY A 207 -24.89 2.99 4.01
C GLY A 207 -23.40 2.82 4.34
N ASP A 208 -22.57 3.06 3.33
CA ASP A 208 -21.13 2.89 3.40
C ASP A 208 -20.50 3.71 4.54
N SER A 209 -19.64 3.09 5.33
CA SER A 209 -18.94 3.70 6.47
C SER A 209 -19.87 4.37 7.50
N ALA A 210 -21.16 4.05 7.55
CA ALA A 210 -22.15 4.73 8.39
C ALA A 210 -21.74 4.83 9.87
N PHE A 211 -21.07 3.82 10.40
CA PHE A 211 -20.57 3.73 11.78
C PHE A 211 -19.08 3.37 11.85
N ARG A 212 -18.31 3.68 10.79
CA ARG A 212 -16.88 3.40 10.78
C ARG A 212 -16.19 4.12 11.94
N SER A 213 -15.36 3.38 12.68
CA SER A 213 -14.65 3.85 13.88
C SER A 213 -15.58 4.30 15.03
N ALA A 214 -16.82 3.81 15.10
CA ALA A 214 -17.69 3.96 16.26
C ALA A 214 -17.30 2.96 17.37
N ARG A 215 -16.16 3.24 18.01
CA ARG A 215 -15.43 2.29 18.88
C ARG A 215 -16.15 1.85 20.15
N GLU A 216 -17.12 2.64 20.62
CA GLU A 216 -17.93 2.30 21.80
C GLU A 216 -19.30 1.72 21.44
N LEU A 217 -19.64 1.61 20.14
CA LEU A 217 -20.97 1.20 19.71
C LEU A 217 -21.17 -0.29 19.97
N ARG A 218 -22.06 -0.62 20.91
CA ARG A 218 -22.28 -2.02 21.32
C ARG A 218 -23.31 -2.76 20.47
N GLY A 219 -24.15 -2.02 19.77
CA GLY A 219 -25.23 -2.53 18.91
C GLY A 219 -26.17 -1.39 18.52
N LEU A 220 -27.09 -1.69 17.59
CA LEU A 220 -28.22 -0.80 17.31
C LEU A 220 -29.38 -1.14 18.24
N GLY A 221 -30.22 -0.14 18.51
CA GLY A 221 -31.53 -0.30 19.15
C GLY A 221 -32.63 -0.13 18.11
N VAL A 222 -33.52 -1.12 17.98
CA VAL A 222 -34.71 -1.04 17.12
C VAL A 222 -35.90 -0.60 17.97
N ARG A 223 -36.50 0.52 17.60
CA ARG A 223 -37.66 1.08 18.30
C ARG A 223 -38.86 0.15 18.16
N GLN A 224 -39.48 -0.16 19.29
CA GLN A 224 -40.66 -1.02 19.42
C GLN A 224 -41.94 -0.18 19.48
N ALA A 225 -43.09 -0.81 19.23
CA ALA A 225 -44.39 -0.15 19.24
C ALA A 225 -44.78 0.44 20.62
N ASP A 226 -44.20 -0.07 21.70
CA ASP A 226 -44.39 0.45 23.07
C ASP A 226 -43.44 1.61 23.43
N GLY A 227 -42.59 2.04 22.48
CA GLY A 227 -41.61 3.11 22.65
C GLY A 227 -40.26 2.67 23.25
N SER A 228 -40.10 1.39 23.61
CA SER A 228 -38.80 0.84 24.04
C SER A 228 -37.86 0.61 22.84
N ALA A 229 -36.56 0.43 23.11
CA ALA A 229 -35.58 0.03 22.11
C ALA A 229 -35.07 -1.39 22.41
N ALA A 230 -35.19 -2.29 21.44
CA ALA A 230 -34.67 -3.65 21.54
C ALA A 230 -33.30 -3.73 20.85
N ALA A 231 -32.30 -4.34 21.49
CA ALA A 231 -30.98 -4.50 20.88
C ALA A 231 -31.05 -5.43 19.65
N GLY A 232 -30.44 -5.02 18.54
CA GLY A 232 -30.38 -5.79 17.30
C GLY A 232 -30.44 -4.91 16.06
N PHE A 233 -30.45 -5.55 14.88
CA PHE A 233 -30.65 -4.86 13.60
C PHE A 233 -32.14 -4.79 13.23
N PRO A 234 -32.57 -3.79 12.43
CA PRO A 234 -33.94 -3.70 11.90
C PRO A 234 -34.36 -4.98 11.16
N PHE A 235 -35.58 -5.46 11.38
CA PHE A 235 -36.13 -6.64 10.69
C PHE A 235 -36.36 -6.43 9.20
N SER A 236 -36.43 -5.18 8.74
CA SER A 236 -36.52 -4.84 7.31
C SER A 236 -35.15 -4.70 6.64
N LEU A 237 -34.04 -4.85 7.37
CA LEU A 237 -32.70 -4.61 6.85
C LEU A 237 -32.35 -5.62 5.74
N VAL A 238 -32.00 -5.13 4.56
CA VAL A 238 -31.63 -5.95 3.39
C VAL A 238 -30.12 -5.90 3.14
N THR A 239 -29.51 -4.72 3.29
CA THR A 239 -28.12 -4.47 2.86
C THR A 239 -27.32 -3.76 3.94
N ILE A 240 -26.10 -4.25 4.16
CA ILE A 240 -25.07 -3.58 4.98
C ILE A 240 -23.96 -3.15 4.03
N GLY A 241 -23.72 -1.84 3.94
CA GLY A 241 -22.78 -1.21 3.02
C GLY A 241 -21.31 -1.47 3.33
N ARG A 242 -20.45 -0.97 2.45
CA ARG A 242 -19.00 -1.08 2.56
C ARG A 242 -18.51 -0.39 3.83
N ASP A 243 -17.64 -1.06 4.58
CA ASP A 243 -16.98 -0.53 5.77
C ASP A 243 -17.96 0.01 6.86
N ALA A 244 -19.25 -0.39 6.81
CA ALA A 244 -20.32 0.23 7.60
C ALA A 244 -20.05 0.23 9.11
N PHE A 245 -19.42 -0.81 9.63
CA PHE A 245 -19.06 -1.03 11.04
C PHE A 245 -17.57 -1.33 11.23
N THR A 246 -16.71 -0.98 10.27
CA THR A 246 -15.25 -1.16 10.41
C THR A 246 -14.74 -0.43 11.65
N GLU A 247 -13.86 -1.05 12.44
CA GLU A 247 -13.34 -0.48 13.70
C GLU A 247 -14.44 -0.10 14.73
N SER A 248 -15.58 -0.78 14.71
CA SER A 248 -16.66 -0.53 15.69
C SER A 248 -16.45 -1.25 17.03
N GLY A 249 -17.26 -0.88 18.03
CA GLY A 249 -17.28 -1.52 19.36
C GLY A 249 -18.13 -2.79 19.47
N LEU A 250 -18.63 -3.31 18.36
CA LEU A 250 -19.59 -4.41 18.35
C LEU A 250 -18.99 -5.68 18.97
N ARG A 251 -19.82 -6.40 19.73
CA ARG A 251 -19.42 -7.64 20.43
C ARG A 251 -20.07 -8.90 19.90
N SER A 252 -21.30 -8.76 19.43
CA SER A 252 -22.13 -9.85 18.92
C SER A 252 -23.08 -9.27 17.89
N ILE A 253 -23.24 -9.97 16.77
CA ILE A 253 -24.28 -9.65 15.79
C ILE A 253 -25.06 -10.90 15.43
N ASP A 254 -26.35 -10.73 15.22
CA ASP A 254 -27.22 -11.70 14.57
C ASP A 254 -27.92 -10.97 13.41
N LEU A 255 -27.68 -11.43 12.18
CA LEU A 255 -28.29 -10.83 11.00
C LEU A 255 -29.77 -11.22 10.93
N PRO A 256 -30.69 -10.27 10.67
CA PRO A 256 -32.09 -10.60 10.47
C PRO A 256 -32.31 -11.36 9.15
N ALA A 257 -33.37 -12.18 9.09
CA ALA A 257 -33.66 -13.06 7.96
C ALA A 257 -33.87 -12.34 6.61
N SER A 258 -34.07 -11.02 6.64
CA SER A 258 -34.20 -10.13 5.48
C SER A 258 -32.86 -9.80 4.81
N VAL A 259 -31.73 -9.93 5.52
CA VAL A 259 -30.43 -9.52 4.97
C VAL A 259 -30.06 -10.43 3.80
N ARG A 260 -29.59 -9.80 2.71
CA ARG A 260 -29.16 -10.46 1.47
C ARG A 260 -27.68 -10.27 1.18
N SER A 261 -27.09 -9.17 1.63
CA SER A 261 -25.69 -8.85 1.34
C SER A 261 -24.98 -8.10 2.47
N VAL A 262 -23.74 -8.51 2.74
CA VAL A 262 -22.77 -7.80 3.58
C VAL A 262 -21.65 -7.27 2.67
N GLY A 263 -21.40 -5.96 2.71
CA GLY A 263 -20.43 -5.27 1.84
C GLY A 263 -18.96 -5.54 2.18
N TYR A 264 -18.09 -5.00 1.32
CA TYR A 264 -16.63 -5.01 1.52
C TYR A 264 -16.28 -4.45 2.91
N GLY A 265 -15.45 -5.15 3.68
CA GLY A 265 -14.92 -4.66 4.95
C GLY A 265 -15.96 -4.29 6.03
N ALA A 266 -17.23 -4.66 5.85
CA ALA A 266 -18.36 -4.13 6.62
C ALA A 266 -18.18 -4.22 8.15
N PHE A 267 -17.52 -5.26 8.65
CA PHE A 267 -17.19 -5.48 10.06
C PHE A 267 -15.68 -5.71 10.28
N ALA A 268 -14.83 -5.28 9.33
CA ALA A 268 -13.38 -5.44 9.45
C ALA A 268 -12.82 -4.71 10.68
N GLU A 269 -11.72 -5.20 11.23
CA GLU A 269 -11.03 -4.56 12.37
C GLU A 269 -11.95 -4.35 13.59
N THR A 270 -12.87 -5.30 13.82
CA THR A 270 -13.78 -5.30 14.98
C THR A 270 -13.33 -6.39 15.97
N PRO A 271 -12.23 -6.17 16.73
CA PRO A 271 -11.56 -7.24 17.48
C PRO A 271 -12.40 -7.81 18.64
N ASN A 272 -13.41 -7.07 19.10
CA ASN A 272 -14.31 -7.50 20.16
C ASN A 272 -15.53 -8.30 19.66
N LEU A 273 -15.74 -8.38 18.34
CA LEU A 273 -16.86 -9.11 17.75
C LEU A 273 -16.61 -10.62 17.84
N ALA A 274 -17.12 -11.25 18.90
CA ALA A 274 -16.86 -12.65 19.23
C ALA A 274 -17.89 -13.63 18.63
N HIS A 275 -19.08 -13.13 18.28
CA HIS A 275 -20.16 -13.93 17.71
C HIS A 275 -20.76 -13.24 16.48
N VAL A 276 -20.94 -14.03 15.41
CA VAL A 276 -21.59 -13.61 14.16
C VAL A 276 -22.61 -14.68 13.76
N GLY A 277 -23.88 -14.38 13.96
CA GLY A 277 -25.00 -15.16 13.43
C GLY A 277 -25.33 -14.71 12.01
N LEU A 278 -24.90 -15.47 11.01
CA LEU A 278 -25.31 -15.24 9.61
C LEU A 278 -26.68 -15.87 9.35
N ASN A 279 -27.56 -15.16 8.64
CA ASN A 279 -28.93 -15.61 8.39
C ASN A 279 -29.05 -16.53 7.18
N GLU A 280 -30.02 -17.44 7.24
CA GLU A 280 -30.57 -18.06 6.03
C GLU A 280 -31.22 -16.98 5.15
N GLY A 281 -30.91 -17.02 3.86
CA GLY A 281 -31.26 -16.00 2.88
C GLY A 281 -30.12 -15.04 2.54
N LEU A 282 -29.03 -15.00 3.31
CA LEU A 282 -27.82 -14.27 2.95
C LEU A 282 -27.22 -14.84 1.66
N ALA A 283 -27.04 -14.03 0.63
CA ALA A 283 -26.56 -14.46 -0.68
C ALA A 283 -25.05 -14.25 -0.85
N SER A 284 -24.52 -13.13 -0.32
CA SER A 284 -23.14 -12.69 -0.55
C SER A 284 -22.48 -12.07 0.68
N ILE A 285 -21.21 -12.42 0.89
CA ILE A 285 -20.32 -11.82 1.90
C ILE A 285 -19.15 -11.15 1.18
N GLY A 286 -18.95 -9.85 1.40
CA GLY A 286 -17.92 -9.05 0.74
C GLY A 286 -16.49 -9.42 1.13
N GLU A 287 -15.54 -8.98 0.32
CA GLU A 287 -14.10 -9.09 0.61
C GLU A 287 -13.78 -8.38 1.93
N PHE A 288 -12.94 -8.98 2.76
CA PHE A 288 -12.58 -8.51 4.10
C PHE A 288 -13.75 -8.27 5.08
N ALA A 289 -14.99 -8.70 4.78
CA ALA A 289 -16.19 -8.33 5.55
C ALA A 289 -16.07 -8.56 7.07
N PHE A 290 -15.40 -9.63 7.50
CA PHE A 290 -15.13 -9.99 8.90
C PHE A 290 -13.63 -10.28 9.11
N ASN A 291 -12.77 -9.49 8.46
CA ASN A 291 -11.32 -9.57 8.63
C ASN A 291 -10.90 -8.99 9.99
N ASN A 292 -9.95 -9.63 10.67
CA ASN A 292 -9.40 -9.18 11.96
C ASN A 292 -10.49 -8.93 13.02
N THR A 293 -11.39 -9.90 13.21
CA THR A 293 -12.43 -9.88 14.26
C THR A 293 -12.14 -10.88 15.39
N GLY A 294 -12.98 -10.86 16.42
CA GLY A 294 -12.89 -11.76 17.57
C GLY A 294 -13.60 -13.10 17.41
N ILE A 295 -14.13 -13.44 16.22
CA ILE A 295 -14.98 -14.61 16.04
C ILE A 295 -14.27 -15.90 16.42
N SER A 296 -14.96 -16.75 17.16
CA SER A 296 -14.41 -18.03 17.67
C SER A 296 -14.89 -19.26 16.88
N GLU A 297 -16.10 -19.18 16.35
CA GLU A 297 -16.74 -20.19 15.51
C GLU A 297 -17.55 -19.51 14.42
N LEU A 298 -17.66 -20.16 13.25
CA LEU A 298 -18.37 -19.63 12.11
C LEU A 298 -19.16 -20.73 11.40
N ALA A 299 -20.43 -20.46 11.11
CA ALA A 299 -21.24 -21.24 10.18
C ALA A 299 -21.63 -20.37 9.00
N ILE A 300 -21.15 -20.71 7.81
CA ILE A 300 -21.60 -20.09 6.56
C ILE A 300 -22.90 -20.80 6.15
N PRO A 301 -24.05 -20.11 6.07
CA PRO A 301 -25.36 -20.74 5.87
C PRO A 301 -25.54 -21.27 4.44
N ASP A 302 -26.58 -22.08 4.27
CA ASP A 302 -26.87 -22.80 3.02
C ASP A 302 -27.19 -21.89 1.84
N SER A 303 -27.66 -20.67 2.12
CA SER A 303 -28.02 -19.69 1.11
C SER A 303 -26.84 -18.92 0.53
N VAL A 304 -25.67 -18.91 1.18
CA VAL A 304 -24.52 -18.12 0.74
C VAL A 304 -23.93 -18.75 -0.51
N THR A 305 -23.83 -17.96 -1.57
CA THR A 305 -23.29 -18.40 -2.87
C THR A 305 -21.92 -17.79 -3.14
N THR A 306 -21.67 -16.56 -2.65
CA THR A 306 -20.42 -15.84 -2.87
C THR A 306 -19.79 -15.37 -1.58
N VAL A 307 -18.46 -15.52 -1.49
CA VAL A 307 -17.64 -15.11 -0.36
C VAL A 307 -16.41 -14.42 -0.92
N GLY A 308 -16.18 -13.17 -0.52
CA GLY A 308 -15.04 -12.39 -0.98
C GLY A 308 -13.73 -12.86 -0.36
N GLY A 309 -12.62 -12.55 -1.03
CA GLY A 309 -11.27 -12.85 -0.54
C GLY A 309 -11.04 -12.32 0.88
N SER A 310 -10.33 -13.10 1.69
CA SER A 310 -10.03 -12.75 3.09
C SER A 310 -11.24 -12.33 3.94
N ALA A 311 -12.49 -12.68 3.55
CA ALA A 311 -13.70 -12.27 4.27
C ALA A 311 -13.68 -12.66 5.75
N PHE A 312 -12.99 -13.74 6.09
CA PHE A 312 -12.77 -14.21 7.46
C PHE A 312 -11.27 -14.38 7.77
N GLY A 313 -10.41 -13.59 7.12
CA GLY A 313 -8.97 -13.64 7.35
C GLY A 313 -8.57 -13.00 8.68
N GLY A 314 -7.40 -13.36 9.21
CA GLY A 314 -6.81 -12.70 10.37
C GLY A 314 -7.55 -12.93 11.71
N ASN A 315 -8.50 -13.87 11.74
CA ASN A 315 -9.28 -14.13 12.95
C ASN A 315 -8.49 -14.98 13.94
N GLY A 316 -7.83 -14.30 14.89
CA GLY A 316 -6.92 -14.90 15.87
C GLY A 316 -7.57 -15.90 16.84
N SER A 317 -8.89 -15.88 16.99
CA SER A 317 -9.65 -16.76 17.89
C SER A 317 -10.47 -17.82 17.17
N LEU A 318 -10.49 -17.83 15.83
CA LEU A 318 -11.36 -18.72 15.06
C LEU A 318 -10.84 -20.16 15.13
N THR A 319 -11.64 -21.08 15.68
CA THR A 319 -11.26 -22.48 15.91
C THR A 319 -11.96 -23.47 14.99
N ARG A 320 -13.18 -23.18 14.54
CA ARG A 320 -13.99 -24.05 13.68
C ARG A 320 -14.79 -23.26 12.66
N VAL A 321 -14.89 -23.83 11.47
CA VAL A 321 -15.70 -23.30 10.36
C VAL A 321 -16.57 -24.40 9.78
N HIS A 322 -17.85 -24.10 9.57
CA HIS A 322 -18.78 -24.91 8.80
C HIS A 322 -19.14 -24.24 7.47
N ILE A 323 -19.06 -24.99 6.36
CA ILE A 323 -19.37 -24.54 5.00
C ILE A 323 -20.74 -25.08 4.59
N GLY A 324 -21.73 -24.18 4.43
CA GLY A 324 -23.08 -24.53 3.96
C GLY A 324 -23.11 -25.00 2.50
N ARG A 325 -24.22 -25.61 2.09
CA ARG A 325 -24.34 -26.30 0.79
C ARG A 325 -24.25 -25.39 -0.44
N GLY A 326 -24.59 -24.11 -0.30
CA GLY A 326 -24.72 -23.16 -1.41
C GLY A 326 -23.41 -22.54 -1.88
N VAL A 327 -22.33 -22.64 -1.10
CA VAL A 327 -21.07 -21.97 -1.39
C VAL A 327 -20.47 -22.51 -2.68
N ALA A 328 -20.35 -21.65 -3.69
CA ALA A 328 -19.95 -22.04 -5.04
C ALA A 328 -18.44 -22.25 -5.16
N ALA A 329 -18.02 -23.00 -6.20
CA ALA A 329 -16.62 -23.23 -6.50
C ALA A 329 -15.83 -21.92 -6.69
N GLY A 330 -14.58 -21.91 -6.25
CA GLY A 330 -13.68 -20.76 -6.31
C GLY A 330 -13.91 -19.66 -5.26
N GLN A 331 -14.94 -19.75 -4.43
CA GLN A 331 -15.29 -18.70 -3.46
C GLN A 331 -14.50 -18.76 -2.15
N LEU A 332 -13.83 -19.87 -1.85
CA LEU A 332 -13.14 -20.09 -0.57
C LEU A 332 -11.61 -19.98 -0.64
N SER A 333 -11.06 -19.53 -1.77
CA SER A 333 -9.64 -19.17 -1.86
C SER A 333 -9.36 -17.94 -1.00
N THR A 334 -8.24 -17.93 -0.25
CA THR A 334 -7.79 -16.87 0.70
C THR A 334 -8.73 -16.49 1.85
N VAL A 335 -9.98 -16.95 1.88
CA VAL A 335 -11.03 -16.51 2.82
C VAL A 335 -10.62 -16.60 4.29
N PHE A 336 -9.86 -17.62 4.67
CA PHE A 336 -9.51 -17.93 6.06
C PHE A 336 -8.03 -17.67 6.41
N ALA A 337 -7.28 -17.04 5.50
CA ALA A 337 -5.85 -16.81 5.68
C ALA A 337 -5.54 -16.05 6.98
N GLY A 338 -4.50 -16.46 7.71
CA GLY A 338 -4.10 -15.80 8.96
C GLY A 338 -5.00 -16.09 10.16
N SER A 339 -5.66 -17.26 10.20
CA SER A 339 -6.43 -17.73 11.36
C SER A 339 -5.65 -18.79 12.15
N PRO A 340 -4.70 -18.40 13.03
CA PRO A 340 -3.70 -19.30 13.61
C PRO A 340 -4.27 -20.38 14.54
N GLN A 341 -5.50 -20.19 15.06
CA GLN A 341 -6.15 -21.15 15.96
C GLN A 341 -7.14 -22.09 15.25
N LEU A 342 -7.28 -21.97 13.92
CA LEU A 342 -8.24 -22.76 13.17
C LEU A 342 -7.81 -24.22 13.16
N GLY A 343 -8.62 -25.09 13.78
CA GLY A 343 -8.29 -26.50 14.00
C GLY A 343 -8.94 -27.45 13.00
N ALA A 344 -10.13 -27.11 12.47
CA ALA A 344 -10.83 -27.95 11.49
C ALA A 344 -11.91 -27.20 10.71
N PHE A 345 -12.12 -27.64 9.48
CA PHE A 345 -13.30 -27.35 8.66
C PHE A 345 -14.31 -28.50 8.73
N THR A 346 -15.58 -28.16 8.52
CA THR A 346 -16.63 -29.10 8.11
C THR A 346 -17.37 -28.51 6.91
N ALA A 347 -17.94 -29.36 6.07
CA ALA A 347 -18.77 -28.94 4.96
C ALA A 347 -20.07 -29.74 4.94
N ASP A 348 -21.17 -29.11 4.53
CA ASP A 348 -22.41 -29.82 4.29
C ASP A 348 -22.18 -30.93 3.23
N PRO A 349 -22.61 -32.18 3.48
CA PRO A 349 -22.40 -33.28 2.53
C PRO A 349 -22.97 -33.03 1.13
N ALA A 350 -24.04 -32.23 1.03
CA ALA A 350 -24.69 -31.84 -0.22
C ALA A 350 -24.03 -30.63 -0.89
N ASN A 351 -22.99 -30.02 -0.31
CA ASN A 351 -22.19 -29.02 -1.02
C ASN A 351 -21.56 -29.66 -2.27
N ALA A 352 -21.83 -29.05 -3.43
CA ALA A 352 -21.39 -29.55 -4.73
C ALA A 352 -19.93 -29.18 -5.08
N SER A 353 -19.34 -28.23 -4.35
CA SER A 353 -18.06 -27.60 -4.68
C SER A 353 -16.93 -27.96 -3.70
N TYR A 354 -17.27 -28.27 -2.45
CA TYR A 354 -16.28 -28.46 -1.38
C TYR A 354 -16.54 -29.71 -0.53
N GLU A 355 -15.48 -30.23 0.06
CA GLU A 355 -15.51 -31.31 1.03
C GLU A 355 -14.43 -31.09 2.10
N ALA A 356 -14.77 -31.41 3.36
CA ALA A 356 -13.79 -31.42 4.44
C ALA A 356 -13.30 -32.86 4.68
N VAL A 357 -12.04 -33.14 4.34
CA VAL A 357 -11.41 -34.44 4.51
C VAL A 357 -10.45 -34.36 5.69
N ASP A 358 -10.72 -35.10 6.77
CA ASP A 358 -9.98 -35.01 8.04
C ASP A 358 -9.85 -33.55 8.55
N GLY A 359 -10.90 -32.75 8.36
CA GLY A 359 -10.92 -31.34 8.76
C GLY A 359 -10.14 -30.39 7.86
N VAL A 360 -9.53 -30.84 6.76
CA VAL A 360 -8.91 -29.99 5.73
C VAL A 360 -9.89 -29.77 4.59
N LEU A 361 -9.99 -28.53 4.10
CA LEU A 361 -10.94 -28.17 3.06
C LEU A 361 -10.35 -28.40 1.66
N TYR A 362 -11.01 -29.24 0.89
CA TYR A 362 -10.70 -29.56 -0.50
C TYR A 362 -11.85 -29.15 -1.43
N SER A 363 -11.56 -29.01 -2.71
CA SER A 363 -12.59 -29.06 -3.75
C SER A 363 -13.30 -30.42 -3.72
N LYS A 364 -14.56 -30.50 -4.19
CA LYS A 364 -15.36 -31.73 -4.16
C LYS A 364 -14.71 -32.90 -4.91
N ASP A 365 -13.94 -32.60 -5.95
CA ASP A 365 -13.20 -33.57 -6.77
C ASP A 365 -11.77 -33.84 -6.25
N HIS A 366 -11.39 -33.24 -5.12
CA HIS A 366 -10.07 -33.30 -4.46
C HIS A 366 -8.88 -32.80 -5.29
N THR A 367 -9.13 -32.14 -6.43
CA THR A 367 -8.07 -31.60 -7.30
C THR A 367 -7.42 -30.34 -6.74
N GLY A 368 -8.09 -29.62 -5.82
CA GLY A 368 -7.61 -28.42 -5.15
C GLY A 368 -7.62 -28.55 -3.62
N LEU A 369 -6.48 -28.30 -2.97
CA LEU A 369 -6.42 -28.05 -1.53
C LEU A 369 -6.77 -26.57 -1.30
N VAL A 370 -7.95 -26.32 -0.74
CA VAL A 370 -8.56 -24.99 -0.66
C VAL A 370 -8.09 -24.24 0.58
N ALA A 371 -8.15 -24.88 1.74
CA ALA A 371 -7.68 -24.30 2.98
C ALA A 371 -7.28 -25.37 3.99
N TYR A 372 -6.12 -25.18 4.60
CA TYR A 372 -5.58 -25.97 5.69
C TYR A 372 -5.81 -25.23 7.02
N PRO A 373 -6.36 -25.88 8.05
CA PRO A 373 -6.49 -25.28 9.38
C PRO A 373 -5.09 -25.06 9.99
N ALA A 374 -4.67 -23.82 10.19
CA ALA A 374 -3.29 -23.49 10.59
C ALA A 374 -2.84 -24.15 11.93
N ALA A 375 -3.79 -24.42 12.85
CA ALA A 375 -3.50 -25.10 14.11
C ALA A 375 -3.46 -26.64 13.99
N LYS A 376 -3.96 -27.21 12.89
CA LYS A 376 -3.98 -28.67 12.68
C LYS A 376 -2.55 -29.17 12.50
N GLY A 377 -2.19 -30.22 13.23
CA GLY A 377 -0.91 -30.92 13.04
C GLY A 377 0.32 -30.08 13.36
N SER A 378 0.20 -29.06 14.22
CA SER A 378 1.31 -28.19 14.62
C SER A 378 2.55 -28.98 15.05
N GLY A 379 3.72 -28.62 14.51
CA GLY A 379 5.00 -29.32 14.71
C GLY A 379 5.13 -30.63 13.92
N GLY A 380 4.11 -31.03 13.17
CA GLY A 380 4.04 -32.32 12.47
C GLY A 380 4.21 -32.24 10.97
N THR A 381 3.98 -33.40 10.32
CA THR A 381 3.97 -33.54 8.86
C THR A 381 2.55 -33.76 8.35
N TYR A 382 2.20 -33.10 7.25
CA TYR A 382 0.93 -33.30 6.54
C TYR A 382 1.14 -34.00 5.20
N THR A 383 0.26 -34.95 4.87
CA THR A 383 0.23 -35.60 3.54
C THR A 383 -0.96 -35.07 2.76
N VAL A 384 -0.68 -34.36 1.68
CA VAL A 384 -1.71 -33.85 0.77
C VAL A 384 -2.32 -35.03 0.01
N LEU A 385 -3.65 -35.05 -0.13
CA LEU A 385 -4.39 -36.12 -0.80
C LEU A 385 -3.88 -36.42 -2.21
N ASP A 386 -3.84 -37.71 -2.56
CA ASP A 386 -3.57 -38.17 -3.92
C ASP A 386 -4.63 -37.62 -4.88
N GLY A 387 -4.19 -37.23 -6.09
CA GLY A 387 -5.07 -36.60 -7.08
C GLY A 387 -5.15 -35.08 -6.96
N THR A 388 -4.70 -34.48 -5.85
CA THR A 388 -4.55 -33.02 -5.76
C THR A 388 -3.57 -32.52 -6.82
N THR A 389 -4.04 -31.60 -7.65
CA THR A 389 -3.27 -30.97 -8.73
C THR A 389 -2.86 -29.53 -8.42
N ARG A 390 -3.54 -28.87 -7.48
CA ARG A 390 -3.32 -27.48 -7.13
C ARG A 390 -3.44 -27.27 -5.62
N ILE A 391 -2.53 -26.46 -5.08
CA ILE A 391 -2.70 -25.84 -3.76
C ILE A 391 -3.17 -24.40 -3.99
N GLU A 392 -4.34 -24.05 -3.46
CA GLU A 392 -4.95 -22.74 -3.67
C GLU A 392 -4.14 -21.60 -3.01
N PRO A 393 -4.32 -20.35 -3.46
CA PRO A 393 -3.71 -19.19 -2.81
C PRO A 393 -3.97 -19.13 -1.30
N SER A 394 -2.91 -18.89 -0.54
CA SER A 394 -2.89 -18.85 0.93
C SER A 394 -3.43 -20.10 1.65
N ALA A 395 -3.56 -21.24 0.96
CA ALA A 395 -4.23 -22.41 1.53
C ALA A 395 -3.53 -22.97 2.79
N LEU A 396 -2.21 -22.83 2.93
CA LEU A 396 -1.43 -23.22 4.12
C LEU A 396 -0.72 -22.01 4.75
N PHE A 397 -1.26 -20.80 4.57
CA PHE A 397 -0.69 -19.57 5.13
C PHE A 397 -0.57 -19.68 6.66
N GLY A 398 0.65 -19.49 7.18
CA GLY A 398 0.93 -19.58 8.61
C GLY A 398 0.69 -20.96 9.23
N ALA A 399 0.57 -22.02 8.42
CA ALA A 399 0.44 -23.37 8.94
C ALA A 399 1.72 -23.77 9.69
N ALA A 400 1.59 -24.15 10.97
CA ALA A 400 2.71 -24.51 11.84
C ALA A 400 3.21 -25.95 11.58
N LEU A 401 3.31 -26.35 10.29
CA LEU A 401 3.81 -27.65 9.86
C LEU A 401 5.34 -27.59 9.73
N THR A 402 6.03 -28.65 10.13
CA THR A 402 7.49 -28.81 9.92
C THR A 402 7.80 -29.61 8.66
N GLY A 403 6.86 -30.45 8.21
CA GLY A 403 7.00 -31.26 7.01
C GLY A 403 5.73 -31.32 6.16
N ILE A 404 5.91 -31.57 4.88
CA ILE A 404 4.81 -31.83 3.95
C ILE A 404 5.17 -32.90 2.93
N VAL A 405 4.21 -33.77 2.62
CA VAL A 405 4.29 -34.77 1.56
C VAL A 405 3.32 -34.36 0.46
N LEU A 406 3.86 -34.04 -0.71
CA LEU A 406 3.11 -33.59 -1.88
C LEU A 406 2.89 -34.77 -2.87
N PRO A 407 1.70 -34.92 -3.48
CA PRO A 407 1.41 -36.01 -4.39
C PRO A 407 2.04 -35.79 -5.77
N ASP A 408 2.32 -36.87 -6.49
CA ASP A 408 2.85 -36.84 -7.87
C ASP A 408 1.93 -36.12 -8.87
N SER A 409 0.64 -35.99 -8.55
CA SER A 409 -0.36 -35.27 -9.34
C SER A 409 -0.23 -33.75 -9.25
N LEU A 410 0.51 -33.20 -8.28
CA LEU A 410 0.59 -31.74 -8.07
C LEU A 410 1.25 -31.04 -9.28
N ARG A 411 0.66 -29.93 -9.72
CA ARG A 411 1.09 -29.12 -10.86
C ARG A 411 1.37 -27.67 -10.49
N SER A 412 0.61 -27.09 -9.56
CA SER A 412 0.78 -25.70 -9.16
C SER A 412 0.63 -25.46 -7.66
N ILE A 413 1.33 -24.43 -7.19
CA ILE A 413 1.21 -23.88 -5.84
C ILE A 413 0.89 -22.39 -6.00
N GLY A 414 -0.24 -21.97 -5.42
CA GLY A 414 -0.78 -20.63 -5.56
C GLY A 414 -0.07 -19.55 -4.76
N ASN A 415 -0.43 -18.29 -5.03
CA ASN A 415 0.13 -17.13 -4.34
C ASN A 415 0.08 -17.27 -2.81
N LYS A 416 1.22 -17.02 -2.15
CA LYS A 416 1.36 -17.10 -0.68
C LYS A 416 0.90 -18.41 -0.03
N ALA A 417 0.75 -19.49 -0.80
CA ALA A 417 0.17 -20.74 -0.31
C ALA A 417 0.84 -21.28 0.96
N PHE A 418 2.16 -21.15 1.09
CA PHE A 418 2.93 -21.58 2.26
C PHE A 418 3.51 -20.43 3.07
N SER A 419 3.16 -19.17 2.73
CA SER A 419 3.81 -18.01 3.34
C SER A 419 3.75 -18.05 4.88
N GLY A 420 4.90 -17.82 5.51
CA GLY A 420 5.06 -17.87 6.97
C GLY A 420 4.91 -19.25 7.62
N SER A 421 4.90 -20.34 6.86
CA SER A 421 4.86 -21.71 7.40
C SER A 421 6.23 -22.17 7.92
N ASP A 422 6.24 -23.08 8.90
CA ASP A 422 7.44 -23.58 9.57
C ASP A 422 8.14 -24.77 8.86
N LEU A 423 7.83 -25.01 7.58
CA LEU A 423 8.39 -26.15 6.84
C LEU A 423 9.92 -26.10 6.82
N GLU A 424 10.57 -27.21 7.13
CA GLU A 424 12.04 -27.31 7.12
C GLU A 424 12.57 -27.66 5.73
N SER A 425 11.79 -28.41 4.95
CA SER A 425 12.13 -28.78 3.58
C SER A 425 10.89 -28.98 2.71
N VAL A 426 11.07 -28.78 1.40
CA VAL A 426 10.04 -29.01 0.39
C VAL A 426 10.62 -29.82 -0.76
N VAL A 427 9.89 -30.85 -1.19
CA VAL A 427 10.22 -31.66 -2.37
C VAL A 427 9.06 -31.58 -3.35
N LEU A 428 9.25 -30.88 -4.46
CA LEU A 428 8.25 -30.77 -5.52
C LEU A 428 8.29 -32.01 -6.43
N PRO A 429 7.14 -32.49 -6.95
CA PRO A 429 7.12 -33.68 -7.77
C PRO A 429 7.72 -33.43 -9.16
N LYS A 430 8.21 -34.50 -9.81
CA LYS A 430 8.80 -34.42 -11.17
C LYS A 430 7.82 -33.89 -12.23
N GLY A 431 6.51 -34.08 -12.01
CA GLY A 431 5.43 -33.59 -12.86
C GLY A 431 5.03 -32.14 -12.61
N PHE A 432 5.58 -31.48 -11.59
CA PHE A 432 5.24 -30.11 -11.19
C PHE A 432 5.44 -29.11 -12.34
N GLN A 433 4.79 -27.94 -12.28
CA GLN A 433 4.82 -26.95 -13.35
C GLN A 433 5.11 -25.53 -12.84
N THR A 434 4.30 -24.97 -11.94
CA THR A 434 4.32 -23.53 -11.66
C THR A 434 4.30 -23.23 -10.17
N LEU A 435 5.30 -22.47 -9.72
CA LEU A 435 5.24 -21.73 -8.45
C LEU A 435 4.75 -20.31 -8.76
N GLU A 436 3.62 -19.91 -8.18
CA GLU A 436 3.12 -18.54 -8.30
C GLU A 436 3.88 -17.58 -7.36
N GLU A 437 3.52 -16.30 -7.44
CA GLU A 437 4.11 -15.20 -6.66
C GLU A 437 4.09 -15.48 -5.15
N SER A 438 5.18 -15.18 -4.44
CA SER A 438 5.30 -15.29 -2.98
C SER A 438 4.94 -16.67 -2.39
N ALA A 439 4.91 -17.75 -3.18
CA ALA A 439 4.41 -19.06 -2.76
C ALA A 439 5.01 -19.57 -1.43
N PHE A 440 6.29 -19.32 -1.20
CA PHE A 440 7.07 -19.61 0.00
C PHE A 440 7.71 -18.32 0.58
N TRP A 441 6.97 -17.23 0.62
CA TRP A 441 7.43 -15.96 1.17
C TRP A 441 7.69 -16.03 2.68
N ALA A 442 8.84 -15.50 3.10
CA ALA A 442 9.32 -15.39 4.47
C ALA A 442 9.18 -16.69 5.29
N MET A 443 9.73 -17.79 4.78
CA MET A 443 9.74 -19.07 5.49
C MET A 443 10.84 -19.08 6.56
N PRO A 444 10.51 -19.06 7.87
CA PRO A 444 11.51 -18.92 8.93
C PRO A 444 12.43 -20.14 9.08
N SER A 445 11.95 -21.34 8.71
CA SER A 445 12.65 -22.62 8.96
C SER A 445 13.06 -23.37 7.69
N LEU A 446 12.65 -22.91 6.51
CA LEU A 446 12.87 -23.62 5.25
C LEU A 446 14.36 -23.63 4.89
N ALA A 447 15.02 -24.78 5.06
CA ALA A 447 16.45 -24.94 4.84
C ALA A 447 16.79 -25.52 3.45
N ARG A 448 15.88 -26.34 2.89
CA ARG A 448 16.11 -27.04 1.62
C ARG A 448 14.88 -27.11 0.74
N VAL A 449 15.09 -26.90 -0.57
CA VAL A 449 14.06 -27.10 -1.59
C VAL A 449 14.59 -28.01 -2.71
N ASP A 450 13.81 -29.01 -3.12
CA ASP A 450 13.95 -29.69 -4.41
C ASP A 450 12.85 -29.19 -5.35
N LEU A 451 13.24 -28.52 -6.44
CA LEU A 451 12.29 -27.89 -7.36
C LEU A 451 11.55 -28.88 -8.27
N GLY A 452 11.91 -30.17 -8.27
CA GLY A 452 11.24 -31.17 -9.09
C GLY A 452 11.06 -30.72 -10.54
N GLY A 453 9.84 -30.86 -11.07
CA GLY A 453 9.50 -30.50 -12.45
C GLY A 453 9.29 -29.02 -12.77
N THR A 454 9.59 -28.10 -11.84
CA THR A 454 9.26 -26.67 -11.98
C THR A 454 9.68 -26.09 -13.33
N LYS A 455 8.75 -25.40 -14.00
CA LYS A 455 9.00 -24.64 -15.24
C LYS A 455 9.27 -23.17 -14.94
N THR A 456 8.50 -22.58 -14.03
CA THR A 456 8.57 -21.15 -13.72
C THR A 456 8.51 -20.95 -12.21
N ILE A 457 9.38 -20.08 -11.71
CA ILE A 457 9.36 -19.58 -10.34
C ILE A 457 8.81 -18.15 -10.37
N GLY A 458 7.70 -17.90 -9.68
CA GLY A 458 7.07 -16.59 -9.60
C GLY A 458 7.91 -15.54 -8.87
N GLU A 459 7.46 -14.29 -8.97
CA GLU A 459 8.03 -13.16 -8.23
C GLU A 459 7.97 -13.42 -6.72
N GLU A 460 9.04 -13.05 -6.00
CA GLU A 460 9.16 -13.22 -4.54
C GLU A 460 8.95 -14.65 -4.00
N ALA A 461 8.98 -15.69 -4.85
CA ALA A 461 8.55 -17.04 -4.47
C ALA A 461 9.21 -17.57 -3.19
N PHE A 462 10.49 -17.25 -2.94
CA PHE A 462 11.22 -17.60 -1.72
C PHE A 462 11.78 -16.35 -0.99
N PHE A 463 11.26 -15.15 -1.28
CA PHE A 463 11.75 -13.90 -0.71
C PHE A 463 11.81 -13.96 0.82
N ALA A 464 12.87 -13.42 1.41
CA ALA A 464 13.11 -13.37 2.86
C ALA A 464 13.10 -14.73 3.58
N SER A 465 13.23 -15.85 2.85
CA SER A 465 13.43 -17.18 3.43
C SER A 465 14.89 -17.37 3.86
N ARG A 466 15.28 -16.67 4.93
CA ARG A 466 16.69 -16.54 5.37
C ARG A 466 17.32 -17.85 5.83
N ALA A 467 16.52 -18.86 6.18
CA ALA A 467 17.01 -20.20 6.51
C ALA A 467 17.41 -21.03 5.27
N LEU A 468 16.96 -20.65 4.07
CA LEU A 468 17.12 -21.45 2.85
C LEU A 468 18.58 -21.53 2.44
N ARG A 469 19.23 -22.68 2.70
CA ARG A 469 20.66 -22.89 2.40
C ARG A 469 20.89 -23.56 1.06
N THR A 470 19.98 -24.44 0.65
CA THR A 470 20.16 -25.30 -0.52
C THR A 470 18.90 -25.37 -1.39
N VAL A 471 19.08 -25.24 -2.69
CA VAL A 471 18.05 -25.43 -3.71
C VAL A 471 18.59 -26.39 -4.74
N ASP A 472 17.89 -27.50 -4.97
CA ASP A 472 18.13 -28.37 -6.12
C ASP A 472 17.32 -27.84 -7.31
N PHE A 473 18.02 -27.23 -8.27
CA PHE A 473 17.44 -26.66 -9.48
C PHE A 473 17.09 -27.70 -10.55
N ARG A 474 17.39 -28.99 -10.31
CA ARG A 474 16.99 -30.11 -11.18
C ARG A 474 17.42 -29.96 -12.63
N ALA A 475 18.72 -29.69 -12.81
CA ALA A 475 19.37 -29.65 -14.12
C ALA A 475 19.17 -30.95 -14.93
N ASP A 476 19.00 -32.10 -14.26
CA ASP A 476 18.68 -33.39 -14.88
C ASP A 476 17.36 -33.39 -15.65
N LEU A 477 16.39 -32.56 -15.25
CA LEU A 477 15.09 -32.46 -15.90
C LEU A 477 15.08 -31.39 -17.01
N GLY A 478 15.91 -30.35 -16.90
CA GLY A 478 16.04 -29.29 -17.92
C GLY A 478 14.72 -28.57 -18.23
N ARG A 479 13.86 -28.38 -17.22
CA ARG A 479 12.49 -27.83 -17.39
C ARG A 479 12.34 -26.38 -16.95
N LEU A 480 13.20 -25.90 -16.05
CA LEU A 480 13.11 -24.56 -15.47
C LEU A 480 13.53 -23.53 -16.52
N THR A 481 12.62 -22.64 -16.92
CA THR A 481 12.84 -21.63 -17.97
C THR A 481 12.91 -20.20 -17.45
N ALA A 482 12.29 -19.89 -16.32
CA ALA A 482 12.25 -18.52 -15.80
C ALA A 482 12.27 -18.48 -14.27
N ILE A 483 13.01 -17.51 -13.73
CA ILE A 483 13.04 -17.16 -12.31
C ILE A 483 12.60 -15.70 -12.19
N GLY A 484 11.49 -15.44 -11.49
CA GLY A 484 10.90 -14.12 -11.35
C GLY A 484 11.71 -13.14 -10.51
N SER A 485 11.28 -11.87 -10.51
CA SER A 485 11.88 -10.82 -9.71
C SER A 485 11.87 -11.17 -8.23
N TYR A 486 12.91 -10.81 -7.49
CA TYR A 486 13.04 -11.08 -6.04
C TYR A 486 12.89 -12.56 -5.59
N ALA A 487 12.83 -13.52 -6.53
CA ALA A 487 12.42 -14.89 -6.22
C ALA A 487 13.26 -15.57 -5.13
N PHE A 488 14.56 -15.27 -5.06
CA PHE A 488 15.49 -15.72 -4.03
C PHE A 488 16.18 -14.55 -3.32
N ALA A 489 15.59 -13.34 -3.35
CA ALA A 489 16.14 -12.22 -2.62
C ALA A 489 16.00 -12.39 -1.10
N GLU A 490 16.98 -11.89 -0.36
CA GLU A 490 17.04 -12.02 1.10
C GLU A 490 17.02 -13.48 1.60
N THR A 491 17.61 -14.41 0.83
CA THR A 491 17.75 -15.82 1.22
C THR A 491 19.12 -16.12 1.84
N GLY A 492 19.21 -17.27 2.53
CA GLY A 492 20.46 -17.80 3.06
C GLY A 492 21.24 -18.70 2.09
N LEU A 493 20.92 -18.64 0.79
CA LEU A 493 21.39 -19.58 -0.23
C LEU A 493 22.90 -19.47 -0.37
N VAL A 494 23.62 -20.60 -0.36
CA VAL A 494 25.09 -20.60 -0.41
C VAL A 494 25.63 -20.62 -1.84
N SER A 495 24.94 -21.32 -2.74
CA SER A 495 25.32 -21.49 -4.14
C SER A 495 24.07 -21.56 -5.01
N ALA A 496 24.15 -20.98 -6.22
CA ALA A 496 23.08 -21.03 -7.22
C ALA A 496 23.60 -21.66 -8.52
N ALA A 497 23.35 -22.96 -8.70
CA ALA A 497 23.74 -23.68 -9.92
C ALA A 497 22.58 -23.71 -10.93
N LEU A 498 22.44 -22.66 -11.75
CA LEU A 498 21.32 -22.53 -12.68
C LEU A 498 21.52 -23.43 -13.92
N PRO A 499 20.51 -24.24 -14.31
CA PRO A 499 20.63 -25.13 -15.45
C PRO A 499 20.57 -24.41 -16.80
N ASP A 500 21.03 -25.08 -17.86
CA ASP A 500 21.01 -24.58 -19.24
C ASP A 500 19.61 -24.22 -19.76
N SER A 501 18.55 -24.76 -19.15
CA SER A 501 17.17 -24.48 -19.54
C SER A 501 16.67 -23.10 -19.13
N VAL A 502 17.32 -22.41 -18.18
CA VAL A 502 16.88 -21.10 -17.68
C VAL A 502 17.13 -20.05 -18.74
N ALA A 503 16.06 -19.40 -19.21
CA ALA A 503 16.11 -18.36 -20.24
C ALA A 503 16.15 -16.94 -19.66
N SER A 504 15.53 -16.73 -18.49
CA SER A 504 15.43 -15.40 -17.88
C SER A 504 15.56 -15.40 -16.35
N LEU A 505 16.17 -14.32 -15.84
CA LEU A 505 16.20 -13.92 -14.44
C LEU A 505 15.53 -12.55 -14.30
N GLY A 506 14.54 -12.43 -13.42
CA GLY A 506 13.91 -11.15 -13.09
C GLY A 506 14.78 -10.23 -12.25
N ASP A 507 14.30 -9.00 -12.06
CA ASP A 507 15.01 -7.98 -11.30
C ASP A 507 15.25 -8.44 -9.86
N GLN A 508 16.46 -8.22 -9.36
CA GLN A 508 16.83 -8.56 -7.98
C GLN A 508 16.61 -10.03 -7.59
N ALA A 509 16.56 -10.97 -8.56
CA ALA A 509 16.21 -12.36 -8.29
C ALA A 509 17.04 -13.04 -7.19
N PHE A 510 18.29 -12.62 -6.97
CA PHE A 510 19.18 -13.13 -5.91
C PHE A 510 19.75 -12.00 -5.03
N ALA A 511 19.10 -10.83 -4.99
CA ALA A 511 19.60 -9.66 -4.28
C ALA A 511 19.64 -9.90 -2.76
N ARG A 512 20.54 -9.18 -2.07
CA ARG A 512 20.65 -9.18 -0.59
C ARG A 512 20.74 -10.59 0.00
N SER A 513 21.41 -11.51 -0.67
CA SER A 513 21.65 -12.88 -0.19
C SER A 513 23.09 -12.98 0.33
N PRO A 514 23.36 -12.61 1.60
CA PRO A 514 24.72 -12.37 2.10
C PRO A 514 25.58 -13.63 2.21
N GLU A 515 24.99 -14.80 2.01
CA GLU A 515 25.64 -16.10 2.15
C GLU A 515 25.96 -16.74 0.79
N LEU A 516 25.47 -16.14 -0.31
CA LEU A 516 25.67 -16.62 -1.67
C LEU A 516 27.12 -16.38 -2.09
N LYS A 517 27.89 -17.44 -2.27
CA LYS A 517 29.32 -17.40 -2.58
C LYS A 517 29.63 -17.57 -4.05
N ASP A 518 28.81 -18.36 -4.73
CA ASP A 518 29.00 -18.71 -6.14
C ASP A 518 27.68 -18.85 -6.89
N ALA A 519 27.70 -18.47 -8.16
CA ALA A 519 26.57 -18.66 -9.08
C ALA A 519 27.06 -19.17 -10.44
N HIS A 520 26.40 -20.21 -10.95
CA HIS A 520 26.57 -20.71 -12.30
C HIS A 520 25.39 -20.28 -13.17
N LEU A 521 25.70 -19.73 -14.35
CA LEU A 521 24.73 -19.26 -15.34
C LEU A 521 24.72 -20.24 -16.53
N GLY A 522 23.56 -20.83 -16.80
CA GLY A 522 23.36 -21.77 -17.91
C GLY A 522 23.41 -21.12 -19.30
N SER A 523 23.52 -21.94 -20.34
CA SER A 523 23.65 -21.49 -21.73
C SER A 523 22.36 -20.92 -22.34
N GLY A 524 21.19 -21.27 -21.82
CA GLY A 524 19.92 -20.71 -22.25
C GLY A 524 19.66 -19.28 -21.78
N LEU A 525 20.42 -18.78 -20.80
CA LEU A 525 20.12 -17.50 -20.15
C LEU A 525 20.42 -16.34 -21.08
N THR A 526 19.38 -15.67 -21.57
CA THR A 526 19.49 -14.53 -22.49
C THR A 526 19.02 -13.22 -21.89
N GLU A 527 18.20 -13.27 -20.84
CA GLU A 527 17.64 -12.10 -20.16
C GLU A 527 18.05 -12.08 -18.69
N VAL A 528 18.73 -11.01 -18.27
CA VAL A 528 19.18 -10.79 -16.90
C VAL A 528 18.63 -9.45 -16.44
N GLY A 529 17.77 -9.48 -15.42
CA GLY A 529 17.15 -8.29 -14.86
C GLY A 529 18.13 -7.30 -14.22
N ALA A 530 17.63 -6.16 -13.77
CA ALA A 530 18.42 -5.20 -13.03
C ALA A 530 18.77 -5.73 -11.63
N ARG A 531 19.96 -5.37 -11.12
CA ARG A 531 20.36 -5.60 -9.72
C ARG A 531 20.28 -7.06 -9.23
N VAL A 532 20.41 -8.05 -10.13
CA VAL A 532 20.18 -9.49 -9.83
C VAL A 532 20.90 -9.99 -8.58
N PHE A 533 22.14 -9.56 -8.36
CA PHE A 533 22.98 -10.00 -7.23
C PHE A 533 23.35 -8.83 -6.28
N THR A 534 22.68 -7.68 -6.39
CA THR A 534 23.01 -6.49 -5.59
C THR A 534 22.82 -6.77 -4.10
N GLY A 535 23.84 -6.49 -3.29
CA GLY A 535 23.84 -6.76 -1.85
C GLY A 535 24.18 -8.21 -1.45
N SER A 536 24.49 -9.09 -2.40
CA SER A 536 25.00 -10.44 -2.12
C SER A 536 26.50 -10.39 -1.83
N THR A 537 26.84 -9.90 -0.63
CA THR A 537 28.20 -9.46 -0.25
C THR A 537 29.25 -10.56 -0.17
N ALA A 538 28.85 -11.84 -0.16
CA ALA A 538 29.78 -12.98 -0.18
C ALA A 538 30.07 -13.51 -1.60
N LEU A 539 29.42 -12.99 -2.63
CA LEU A 539 29.50 -13.54 -3.99
C LEU A 539 30.87 -13.25 -4.60
N ALA A 540 31.70 -14.29 -4.67
CA ALA A 540 33.10 -14.22 -5.11
C ALA A 540 33.33 -14.87 -6.48
N SER A 541 32.43 -15.76 -6.91
CA SER A 541 32.60 -16.53 -8.15
C SER A 541 31.34 -16.51 -9.00
N LEU A 542 31.53 -16.17 -10.27
CA LEU A 542 30.55 -16.37 -11.33
C LEU A 542 31.13 -17.37 -12.33
N SER A 543 30.30 -18.30 -12.80
CA SER A 543 30.65 -19.18 -13.90
C SER A 543 29.54 -19.18 -14.95
N LEU A 544 29.92 -19.43 -16.19
CA LEU A 544 29.03 -19.35 -17.35
C LEU A 544 29.21 -20.59 -18.22
N ALA A 545 28.10 -21.15 -18.71
CA ALA A 545 28.14 -22.20 -19.71
C ALA A 545 28.82 -21.70 -21.01
N PRO A 546 29.84 -22.40 -21.56
CA PRO A 546 30.65 -21.90 -22.68
C PRO A 546 29.87 -21.58 -23.96
N SER A 547 28.68 -22.17 -24.12
CA SER A 547 27.80 -22.00 -25.28
C SER A 547 26.74 -20.92 -25.11
N ASN A 548 26.78 -20.11 -24.03
CA ASN A 548 25.83 -19.02 -23.88
C ASN A 548 25.98 -17.99 -25.02
N PRO A 549 24.90 -17.62 -25.72
CA PRO A 549 24.98 -16.80 -26.92
C PRO A 549 25.17 -15.30 -26.67
N VAL A 550 24.82 -14.80 -25.47
CA VAL A 550 24.78 -13.35 -25.20
C VAL A 550 25.55 -12.94 -23.95
N LEU A 551 25.79 -13.85 -23.01
CA LEU A 551 26.56 -13.56 -21.81
C LEU A 551 28.04 -13.85 -22.03
N SER A 552 28.89 -13.08 -21.36
CA SER A 552 30.31 -13.40 -21.25
C SER A 552 30.86 -12.93 -19.90
N LEU A 553 31.95 -13.57 -19.46
CA LEU A 553 32.65 -13.19 -18.23
C LEU A 553 34.02 -12.60 -18.58
N ASP A 554 34.38 -11.54 -17.87
CA ASP A 554 35.76 -11.05 -17.75
C ASP A 554 36.17 -11.12 -16.28
N GLY A 555 36.84 -12.21 -15.91
CA GLY A 555 37.06 -12.56 -14.51
C GLY A 555 35.73 -12.74 -13.76
N SER A 556 35.49 -11.88 -12.78
CA SER A 556 34.26 -11.86 -11.96
C SER A 556 33.21 -10.85 -12.45
N VAL A 557 33.41 -10.24 -13.62
CA VAL A 557 32.51 -9.24 -14.20
C VAL A 557 31.69 -9.86 -15.32
N LEU A 558 30.36 -9.74 -15.19
CA LEU A 558 29.36 -10.23 -16.11
C LEU A 558 29.02 -9.17 -17.15
N TYR A 559 29.09 -9.58 -18.41
CA TYR A 559 28.66 -8.81 -19.57
C TYR A 559 27.49 -9.50 -20.28
N GLN A 560 26.60 -8.70 -20.86
CA GLN A 560 25.50 -9.16 -21.70
C GLN A 560 25.47 -8.39 -23.01
N GLN A 561 25.39 -9.09 -24.13
CA GLN A 561 25.11 -8.51 -25.43
C GLN A 561 23.59 -8.29 -25.57
N ARG A 562 23.20 -7.04 -25.80
CA ARG A 562 21.84 -6.59 -26.08
C ARG A 562 21.77 -5.97 -27.48
N ASP A 563 20.56 -5.60 -27.91
CA ASP A 563 20.31 -4.97 -29.21
C ASP A 563 20.99 -3.59 -29.34
N ASP A 564 21.17 -2.88 -28.22
CA ASP A 564 21.81 -1.57 -28.13
C ASP A 564 23.32 -1.63 -27.84
N GLY A 565 23.87 -2.81 -27.55
CA GLY A 565 25.31 -3.03 -27.44
C GLY A 565 25.70 -4.02 -26.35
N CYS A 566 26.99 -4.05 -26.01
CA CYS A 566 27.51 -4.85 -24.90
C CYS A 566 27.33 -4.07 -23.59
N HIS A 567 26.66 -4.67 -22.61
CA HIS A 567 26.40 -4.08 -21.29
C HIS A 567 27.24 -4.77 -20.23
N LEU A 568 27.86 -4.01 -19.35
CA LEU A 568 28.46 -4.51 -18.11
C LEU A 568 27.35 -4.57 -17.06
N VAL A 569 26.93 -5.78 -16.71
CA VAL A 569 25.72 -6.02 -15.92
C VAL A 569 26.01 -6.07 -14.42
N TYR A 570 27.06 -6.78 -14.02
CA TYR A 570 27.35 -6.99 -12.59
C TYR A 570 28.80 -7.43 -12.35
N ALA A 571 29.40 -7.00 -11.25
CA ALA A 571 30.70 -7.45 -10.78
C ALA A 571 30.57 -8.13 -9.41
N ALA A 572 31.05 -9.37 -9.30
CA ALA A 572 31.00 -10.12 -8.05
C ALA A 572 31.83 -9.41 -6.96
N VAL A 573 31.16 -8.94 -5.91
CA VAL A 573 31.74 -7.99 -4.94
C VAL A 573 32.74 -8.62 -3.98
N ALA A 574 32.67 -9.93 -3.71
CA ALA A 574 33.66 -10.60 -2.87
C ALA A 574 34.90 -11.06 -3.64
N ALA A 575 34.90 -10.93 -4.98
CA ALA A 575 36.10 -11.16 -5.78
C ALA A 575 37.05 -9.96 -5.62
N PRO A 576 38.36 -10.18 -5.34
CA PRO A 576 39.31 -9.07 -5.21
C PRO A 576 39.54 -8.40 -6.58
N THR A 577 38.98 -7.22 -6.75
CA THR A 577 39.09 -6.40 -7.98
C THR A 577 39.55 -4.99 -7.63
N PRO A 578 40.84 -4.79 -7.25
CA PRO A 578 41.32 -3.47 -6.83
C PRO A 578 41.39 -2.44 -7.96
N ALA A 579 41.56 -2.90 -9.20
CA ALA A 579 41.50 -2.07 -10.39
C ALA A 579 40.74 -2.83 -11.48
N TYR A 580 39.92 -2.13 -12.26
CA TYR A 580 39.18 -2.72 -13.36
C TYR A 580 39.11 -1.81 -14.59
N SER A 581 39.52 -2.35 -15.74
CA SER A 581 39.37 -1.69 -17.04
C SER A 581 38.20 -2.31 -17.77
N VAL A 582 37.14 -1.53 -17.96
CA VAL A 582 35.94 -1.98 -18.66
C VAL A 582 36.29 -2.39 -20.09
N ARG A 583 35.77 -3.54 -20.54
CA ARG A 583 36.05 -4.11 -21.88
C ARG A 583 35.76 -3.08 -23.01
N PRO A 584 36.69 -2.86 -23.95
CA PRO A 584 36.42 -2.07 -25.15
C PRO A 584 35.22 -2.59 -25.94
N GLY A 585 34.39 -1.68 -26.47
CA GLY A 585 33.14 -2.04 -27.15
C GLY A 585 31.93 -2.17 -26.21
N THR A 586 32.11 -1.95 -24.90
CA THR A 586 30.99 -1.76 -23.95
C THR A 586 30.24 -0.48 -24.32
N ALA A 587 28.92 -0.58 -24.46
CA ALA A 587 28.03 0.53 -24.74
C ALA A 587 27.53 1.20 -23.45
N GLN A 588 27.33 0.42 -22.38
CA GLN A 588 26.78 0.90 -21.12
C GLN A 588 27.27 0.07 -19.92
N ILE A 589 27.41 0.75 -18.77
CA ILE A 589 27.52 0.12 -17.45
C ILE A 589 26.15 0.18 -16.80
N ASP A 590 25.60 -0.96 -16.40
CA ASP A 590 24.24 -1.04 -15.88
C ASP A 590 24.12 -0.57 -14.42
N GLU A 591 22.86 -0.40 -14.01
CA GLU A 591 22.50 0.01 -12.65
C GLU A 591 23.10 -0.92 -11.60
N ALA A 592 23.72 -0.33 -10.58
CA ALA A 592 24.36 -1.02 -9.46
C ALA A 592 25.44 -2.06 -9.85
N ALA A 593 26.01 -2.00 -11.06
CA ALA A 593 26.91 -3.04 -11.57
C ALA A 593 28.14 -3.32 -10.68
N PHE A 594 28.73 -2.29 -10.04
CA PHE A 594 29.81 -2.43 -9.05
C PHE A 594 29.39 -2.05 -7.63
N LYS A 595 28.09 -1.81 -7.38
CA LYS A 595 27.60 -1.27 -6.11
C LYS A 595 28.11 -2.11 -4.93
N GLY A 596 28.67 -1.45 -3.93
CA GLY A 596 29.11 -2.09 -2.70
C GLY A 596 30.41 -2.90 -2.83
N ASN A 597 31.15 -2.80 -3.94
CA ASN A 597 32.44 -3.48 -4.06
C ASN A 597 33.41 -2.99 -2.97
N PRO A 598 33.93 -3.86 -2.10
CA PRO A 598 34.74 -3.44 -0.95
C PRO A 598 36.22 -3.20 -1.30
N THR A 599 36.69 -3.61 -2.49
CA THR A 599 38.12 -3.58 -2.83
C THR A 599 38.47 -2.68 -4.01
N LEU A 600 37.50 -2.28 -4.83
CA LEU A 600 37.71 -1.50 -6.04
C LEU A 600 38.20 -0.08 -5.73
N ARG A 601 39.37 0.27 -6.29
CA ARG A 601 40.06 1.56 -6.12
C ARG A 601 40.15 2.35 -7.40
N GLU A 602 40.35 1.65 -8.52
CA GLU A 602 40.55 2.24 -9.84
C GLU A 602 39.58 1.64 -10.87
N VAL A 603 38.93 2.51 -11.64
CA VAL A 603 38.09 2.12 -12.78
C VAL A 603 38.48 2.90 -14.03
N VAL A 604 38.74 2.20 -15.13
CA VAL A 604 38.95 2.79 -16.45
C VAL A 604 37.76 2.45 -17.34
N VAL A 605 37.02 3.47 -17.76
CA VAL A 605 35.86 3.35 -18.66
C VAL A 605 36.33 3.73 -20.09
N PRO A 606 36.25 2.82 -21.08
CA PRO A 606 36.79 3.07 -22.41
C PRO A 606 35.88 3.93 -23.27
N GLU A 607 36.44 4.52 -24.32
CA GLU A 607 35.68 5.12 -25.41
C GLU A 607 34.65 4.15 -25.98
N GLY A 608 33.45 4.67 -26.24
CA GLY A 608 32.29 3.91 -26.73
C GLY A 608 31.18 3.76 -25.69
N VAL A 609 31.50 3.85 -24.39
CA VAL A 609 30.49 3.86 -23.31
C VAL A 609 29.73 5.19 -23.36
N LYS A 610 28.41 5.11 -23.48
CA LYS A 610 27.52 6.28 -23.60
C LYS A 610 26.80 6.62 -22.29
N ALA A 611 26.55 5.63 -21.44
CA ALA A 611 25.81 5.80 -20.19
C ALA A 611 26.39 4.94 -19.07
N ILE A 612 26.27 5.45 -17.84
CA ILE A 612 26.53 4.73 -16.60
C ILE A 612 25.25 4.79 -15.78
N GLY A 613 24.67 3.62 -15.50
CA GLY A 613 23.41 3.49 -14.78
C GLY A 613 23.49 3.98 -13.34
N ALA A 614 22.32 4.23 -12.75
CA ALA A 614 22.21 4.68 -11.37
C ALA A 614 22.90 3.69 -10.42
N GLU A 615 23.50 4.22 -9.36
CA GLU A 615 24.23 3.51 -8.32
C GLU A 615 25.37 2.59 -8.81
N ALA A 616 25.79 2.67 -10.09
CA ALA A 616 26.75 1.73 -10.67
C ALA A 616 28.05 1.62 -9.86
N PHE A 617 28.50 2.74 -9.25
CA PHE A 617 29.68 2.79 -8.39
C PHE A 617 29.35 3.23 -6.95
N ALA A 618 28.08 3.13 -6.53
CA ALA A 618 27.68 3.56 -5.20
C ALA A 618 28.19 2.61 -4.11
N GLU A 619 28.38 3.14 -2.90
CA GLU A 619 28.80 2.40 -1.71
C GLU A 619 30.15 1.66 -1.86
N ILE A 620 31.06 2.20 -2.68
CA ILE A 620 32.43 1.67 -2.88
C ILE A 620 33.42 2.52 -2.07
N PRO A 621 33.72 2.17 -0.80
CA PRO A 621 34.46 3.04 0.12
C PRO A 621 35.94 3.23 -0.24
N GLU A 622 36.47 2.41 -1.13
CA GLU A 622 37.88 2.44 -1.55
C GLU A 622 38.07 3.09 -2.93
N LEU A 623 37.01 3.44 -3.66
CA LEU A 623 37.11 4.01 -5.01
C LEU A 623 37.64 5.44 -4.96
N THR A 624 38.82 5.64 -5.54
CA THR A 624 39.51 6.94 -5.60
C THR A 624 39.68 7.45 -7.02
N ASP A 625 39.93 6.54 -7.98
CA ASP A 625 40.35 6.88 -9.33
C ASP A 625 39.36 6.35 -10.37
N VAL A 626 38.70 7.24 -11.09
CA VAL A 626 37.74 6.90 -12.15
C VAL A 626 38.08 7.68 -13.42
N ALA A 627 38.53 6.96 -14.45
CA ALA A 627 38.77 7.53 -15.77
C ALA A 627 37.52 7.36 -16.64
N LEU A 628 36.85 8.46 -16.98
CA LEU A 628 35.67 8.51 -17.83
C LEU A 628 36.03 8.89 -19.28
N PRO A 629 35.33 8.35 -20.30
CA PRO A 629 35.61 8.63 -21.70
C PRO A 629 34.93 9.92 -22.20
N ASP A 630 35.39 10.43 -23.35
CA ASP A 630 34.75 11.53 -24.07
C ASP A 630 33.39 11.14 -24.68
N SER A 631 33.12 9.85 -24.85
CA SER A 631 31.86 9.33 -25.39
C SER A 631 30.67 9.35 -24.41
N LEU A 632 30.91 9.57 -23.12
CA LEU A 632 29.88 9.54 -22.08
C LEU A 632 28.89 10.71 -22.22
N GLU A 633 27.59 10.41 -22.24
CA GLU A 633 26.53 11.41 -22.46
C GLU A 633 25.73 11.70 -21.19
N GLU A 634 25.55 10.72 -20.29
CA GLU A 634 24.69 10.83 -19.11
C GLU A 634 25.32 10.22 -17.86
N VAL A 635 25.24 10.96 -16.74
CA VAL A 635 25.66 10.51 -15.40
C VAL A 635 24.66 10.99 -14.35
N ALA A 636 23.94 10.06 -13.74
CA ALA A 636 23.01 10.33 -12.65
C ALA A 636 23.12 9.25 -11.55
N ASP A 637 23.21 9.69 -10.30
CA ASP A 637 23.30 8.85 -9.09
C ASP A 637 24.43 7.80 -9.05
N VAL A 638 25.63 8.12 -9.51
CA VAL A 638 26.66 7.09 -9.77
C VAL A 638 27.62 6.85 -8.59
N PHE A 639 28.10 7.89 -7.92
CA PHE A 639 29.28 7.83 -7.04
C PHE A 639 28.96 8.04 -5.54
N ALA A 640 27.70 7.84 -5.14
CA ALA A 640 27.27 7.98 -3.75
C ALA A 640 28.11 7.09 -2.82
N GLY A 641 28.66 7.65 -1.73
CA GLY A 641 29.44 6.87 -0.75
C GLY A 641 30.84 6.42 -1.20
N THR A 642 31.42 7.06 -2.24
CA THR A 642 32.79 6.80 -2.71
C THR A 642 33.83 7.75 -2.09
N ARG A 643 35.12 7.56 -2.42
CA ARG A 643 36.23 8.46 -2.05
C ARG A 643 36.84 9.17 -3.26
N VAL A 644 36.09 9.32 -4.36
CA VAL A 644 36.58 9.99 -5.56
C VAL A 644 36.82 11.48 -5.26
N GLU A 645 38.08 11.89 -5.23
CA GLU A 645 38.47 13.27 -4.94
C GLU A 645 38.57 14.13 -6.19
N THR A 646 39.00 13.54 -7.31
CA THR A 646 39.10 14.21 -8.60
C THR A 646 38.34 13.42 -9.64
N ILE A 647 37.48 14.08 -10.40
CA ILE A 647 36.77 13.47 -11.51
C ILE A 647 36.75 14.37 -12.74
N GLU A 648 36.95 13.75 -13.90
CA GLU A 648 36.97 14.44 -15.19
C GLU A 648 35.89 13.84 -16.10
N PHE A 649 34.92 14.66 -16.48
CA PHE A 649 33.86 14.36 -17.41
C PHE A 649 34.25 14.79 -18.82
N GLY A 650 34.05 13.88 -19.77
CA GLY A 650 34.38 14.06 -21.17
C GLY A 650 33.52 15.10 -21.90
N ALA A 651 33.92 15.44 -23.13
CA ALA A 651 33.35 16.56 -23.89
C ALA A 651 31.87 16.38 -24.34
N ARG A 652 31.32 15.16 -24.29
CA ARG A 652 29.93 14.88 -24.69
C ARG A 652 28.95 14.78 -23.52
N THR A 653 29.41 15.00 -22.30
CA THR A 653 28.57 14.91 -21.09
C THR A 653 27.46 15.96 -21.17
N ARG A 654 26.20 15.52 -21.21
CA ARG A 654 25.04 16.42 -21.28
C ARG A 654 24.49 16.71 -19.89
N THR A 655 24.25 15.69 -19.08
CA THR A 655 23.62 15.87 -17.78
C THR A 655 24.46 15.24 -16.69
N ILE A 656 24.74 16.03 -15.66
CA ILE A 656 25.26 15.57 -14.36
C ILE A 656 24.16 15.86 -13.34
N GLY A 657 23.39 14.83 -12.98
CA GLY A 657 22.22 14.97 -12.10
C GLY A 657 22.59 15.27 -10.65
N GLU A 658 21.65 15.83 -9.90
CA GLU A 658 21.79 16.16 -8.46
C GLU A 658 22.34 14.99 -7.64
N ALA A 659 21.84 13.78 -7.88
CA ALA A 659 22.21 12.59 -7.12
C ALA A 659 23.59 12.02 -7.50
N ALA A 660 24.25 12.48 -8.57
CA ALA A 660 25.49 11.87 -9.08
C ALA A 660 26.59 11.71 -8.01
N PHE A 661 26.60 12.57 -7.00
CA PHE A 661 27.51 12.56 -5.85
C PHE A 661 26.77 12.70 -4.51
N THR A 662 25.64 11.99 -4.33
CA THR A 662 24.88 12.02 -3.08
C THR A 662 25.79 11.91 -1.85
N GLY A 663 25.72 12.90 -0.95
CA GLY A 663 26.49 12.99 0.30
C GLY A 663 27.66 13.99 0.28
N ALA A 664 28.48 14.02 -0.77
CA ALA A 664 29.59 14.97 -0.90
C ALA A 664 30.10 15.09 -2.35
N LEU A 665 30.32 16.32 -2.83
CA LEU A 665 30.98 16.58 -4.10
C LEU A 665 32.48 16.19 -4.06
N PRO A 666 33.08 15.84 -5.21
CA PRO A 666 34.53 15.66 -5.32
C PRO A 666 35.27 16.98 -5.05
N ILE A 667 36.51 16.86 -4.56
CA ILE A 667 37.38 18.02 -4.29
C ILE A 667 37.68 18.80 -5.58
N ARG A 668 37.88 18.08 -6.69
CA ARG A 668 38.13 18.67 -8.01
C ARG A 668 37.21 18.03 -9.05
N MET A 669 36.38 18.85 -9.68
CA MET A 669 35.53 18.43 -10.79
C MET A 669 35.93 19.16 -12.06
N ILE A 670 36.16 18.43 -13.14
CA ILE A 670 36.45 18.98 -14.47
C ILE A 670 35.39 18.44 -15.42
N VAL A 671 34.63 19.32 -16.06
CA VAL A 671 33.70 18.95 -17.14
C VAL A 671 34.23 19.60 -18.41
N ARG A 672 34.80 18.81 -19.34
CA ARG A 672 35.50 19.36 -20.52
C ARG A 672 34.59 20.08 -21.51
N GLY A 673 33.32 19.73 -21.55
CA GLY A 673 32.31 20.35 -22.40
C GLY A 673 30.98 19.62 -22.35
N GLY A 674 30.00 20.11 -23.10
CA GLY A 674 28.69 19.47 -23.24
C GLY A 674 27.93 19.95 -24.47
N LYS A 675 26.72 19.44 -24.68
CA LYS A 675 25.78 19.98 -25.67
C LYS A 675 24.43 20.18 -24.99
N ASP A 676 24.05 21.44 -24.81
CA ASP A 676 22.85 21.85 -24.06
C ASP A 676 22.84 21.31 -22.62
N GLY A 677 24.04 21.20 -22.03
CA GLY A 677 24.22 20.42 -20.81
C GLY A 677 23.80 21.13 -19.53
N SER A 678 23.54 20.34 -18.47
CA SER A 678 23.18 20.85 -17.16
C SER A 678 23.90 20.13 -16.01
N PHE A 679 24.22 20.89 -14.96
CA PHE A 679 24.72 20.41 -13.67
C PHE A 679 23.82 20.90 -12.54
N THR A 680 23.50 20.02 -11.59
CA THR A 680 22.88 20.38 -10.31
C THR A 680 23.67 19.73 -9.16
N SER A 681 24.01 20.49 -8.12
CA SER A 681 24.74 19.96 -6.95
C SER A 681 23.83 19.16 -6.01
N PRO A 682 24.30 18.07 -5.39
CA PRO A 682 23.57 17.35 -4.34
C PRO A 682 23.36 18.21 -3.08
N GLU A 683 22.46 17.77 -2.21
CA GLU A 683 22.52 18.11 -0.79
C GLU A 683 23.75 17.44 -0.16
N GLU A 684 24.67 18.21 0.44
CA GLU A 684 25.84 17.64 1.12
C GLU A 684 25.52 17.43 2.61
N THR A 685 25.57 16.18 3.06
CA THR A 685 25.39 15.80 4.46
C THR A 685 26.71 15.80 5.23
N THR A 686 27.84 15.71 4.53
CA THR A 686 29.21 15.87 5.06
C THR A 686 30.02 16.75 4.11
N PRO A 687 30.07 18.08 4.34
CA PRO A 687 30.68 18.97 3.37
C PRO A 687 32.18 18.72 3.23
N ARG A 688 32.58 18.18 2.08
CA ARG A 688 33.98 18.15 1.64
C ARG A 688 34.15 19.38 0.77
N TYR A 689 34.50 20.52 1.37
CA TYR A 689 34.64 21.80 0.67
C TYR A 689 35.33 21.61 -0.70
N ALA A 690 34.55 21.62 -1.78
CA ALA A 690 35.08 21.40 -3.12
C ALA A 690 36.13 22.50 -3.40
N ALA A 691 37.35 22.11 -3.75
CA ALA A 691 38.42 23.07 -4.02
C ALA A 691 38.18 23.78 -5.37
N SER A 692 37.74 23.03 -6.38
CA SER A 692 37.52 23.60 -7.71
C SER A 692 36.50 22.82 -8.54
N ALA A 693 35.63 23.53 -9.24
CA ALA A 693 34.84 22.97 -10.35
C ALA A 693 35.11 23.77 -11.63
N PHE A 694 35.51 23.07 -12.70
CA PHE A 694 35.70 23.61 -14.03
C PHE A 694 34.59 23.10 -14.95
N PHE A 695 33.90 24.02 -15.62
CA PHE A 695 32.88 23.70 -16.62
C PHE A 695 33.30 24.26 -17.98
N GLY A 696 33.43 23.38 -18.96
CA GLY A 696 33.81 23.67 -20.34
C GLY A 696 32.63 24.02 -21.23
N GLU A 697 32.93 24.40 -22.47
CA GLU A 697 31.93 24.94 -23.39
C GLU A 697 30.79 23.97 -23.72
N GLY A 698 29.58 24.51 -23.85
CA GLY A 698 28.34 23.82 -24.21
C GLY A 698 27.46 23.38 -23.04
N LEU A 699 27.89 23.60 -21.79
CA LEU A 699 27.01 23.58 -20.61
C LEU A 699 26.20 24.88 -20.53
N LYS A 700 24.88 24.74 -20.41
CA LYS A 700 23.91 25.84 -20.39
C LYS A 700 23.44 26.19 -19.00
N ARG A 701 23.29 25.21 -18.12
CA ARG A 701 22.78 25.42 -16.76
C ARG A 701 23.72 24.84 -15.71
N ILE A 702 24.10 25.66 -14.74
CA ILE A 702 24.91 25.24 -13.58
C ILE A 702 24.16 25.67 -12.33
N ALA A 703 23.74 24.71 -11.50
CA ALA A 703 22.95 24.98 -10.32
C ALA A 703 23.59 24.40 -9.06
N TYR A 704 23.80 25.26 -8.07
CA TYR A 704 24.14 24.89 -6.71
C TYR A 704 22.97 25.24 -5.78
N THR A 705 22.18 24.22 -5.43
CA THR A 705 20.85 24.35 -4.82
C THR A 705 20.83 24.23 -3.29
N HIS A 706 21.99 23.98 -2.66
CA HIS A 706 22.10 23.70 -1.23
C HIS A 706 23.19 24.50 -0.47
N GLY A 707 23.70 25.59 -1.03
CA GLY A 707 24.64 26.48 -0.33
C GLY A 707 26.11 26.08 -0.28
N ASN A 708 26.46 24.90 -0.80
CA ASN A 708 27.84 24.45 -0.89
C ASN A 708 28.38 24.73 -2.29
N PHE A 709 29.37 25.62 -2.38
CA PHE A 709 29.99 26.02 -3.64
C PHE A 709 31.49 25.72 -3.59
N PRO A 710 32.13 25.42 -4.74
CA PRO A 710 33.58 25.25 -4.77
C PRO A 710 34.31 26.57 -4.51
N GLN A 711 35.51 26.49 -3.91
CA GLN A 711 36.35 27.69 -3.69
C GLN A 711 36.72 28.38 -5.01
N THR A 712 36.92 27.59 -6.06
CA THR A 712 37.16 28.08 -7.43
C THR A 712 36.10 27.52 -8.36
N LEU A 713 35.27 28.39 -8.93
CA LEU A 713 34.28 28.02 -9.95
C LEU A 713 34.68 28.63 -11.29
N VAL A 714 34.99 27.80 -12.28
CA VAL A 714 35.27 28.25 -13.66
C VAL A 714 34.09 27.90 -14.54
N LEU A 715 33.51 28.93 -15.17
CA LEU A 715 32.31 28.85 -15.98
C LEU A 715 32.64 29.02 -17.48
N PRO A 716 31.92 28.34 -18.38
CA PRO A 716 32.10 28.50 -19.81
C PRO A 716 31.39 29.76 -20.33
N SER A 717 31.78 30.24 -21.51
CA SER A 717 31.12 31.39 -22.14
C SER A 717 29.69 31.08 -22.62
N THR A 718 29.36 29.79 -22.72
CA THR A 718 28.07 29.26 -23.17
C THR A 718 27.02 29.11 -22.07
N VAL A 719 27.36 29.34 -20.79
CA VAL A 719 26.39 29.22 -19.68
C VAL A 719 25.28 30.28 -19.83
N GLU A 720 24.04 29.82 -19.78
CA GLU A 720 22.83 30.66 -19.89
C GLU A 720 22.17 30.89 -18.53
N GLU A 721 22.25 29.92 -17.62
CA GLU A 721 21.67 29.98 -16.27
C GLU A 721 22.68 29.51 -15.22
N LEU A 722 22.95 30.38 -14.23
CA LEU A 722 23.74 30.06 -13.04
C LEU A 722 22.87 30.26 -11.80
N VAL A 723 22.56 29.16 -11.11
CA VAL A 723 21.78 29.18 -9.87
C VAL A 723 22.71 28.99 -8.68
N LEU A 724 22.76 29.97 -7.78
CA LEU A 724 23.51 29.89 -6.53
C LEU A 724 22.57 30.20 -5.37
N THR A 725 22.11 29.16 -4.68
CA THR A 725 21.23 29.32 -3.53
C THR A 725 22.03 29.23 -2.25
N THR A 726 21.80 30.14 -1.30
CA THR A 726 22.35 30.02 0.04
C THR A 726 21.54 28.97 0.78
N GLY A 727 22.12 27.80 1.02
CA GLY A 727 21.58 26.82 1.95
C GLY A 727 21.35 27.46 3.30
N ALA A 728 20.34 26.99 4.04
CA ALA A 728 20.16 27.40 5.42
C ALA A 728 21.44 27.04 6.20
N LEU A 729 22.19 28.06 6.66
CA LEU A 729 23.18 27.88 7.72
C LEU A 729 22.42 27.24 8.89
N LYS A 730 22.65 25.94 9.15
CA LYS A 730 22.19 25.30 10.39
C LYS A 730 23.08 25.72 11.55
#